data_AF-A0A552JL08-F1
#
_entry.id   AF-A0A552JL08-F1
#
_cell.length_a   1.000
_cell.length_b   1.000
_cell.length_c   1.000
_cell.angle_alpha   90.00
_cell.angle_beta   90.00
_cell.angle_gamma   90.00
#
_symmetry.space_group_name_H-M   'P 1'
#
loop_
_entity.id
_entity.type
_entity.pdbx_description
1 polymer ?
#
loop_
_entity_poly.entity_id
_entity_poly.type
_entity_poly.pdbx_seq_one_letter_code
_entity_poly.pdbx_strand_id
1 'polypeptide(L)'
;MTVDQNSIVGLYVIYFNRSPDPAGLAFWQSQDVTIEQMAAEFGASPEAKALYPFLAAPTLANPTEFINEIYQNAFGRDADEAGLEFWLGVLEQDSSPESVAQFVLAVAQGAQGTDFDTLQNRADIALQFTQEAVNASIPFTPSLLATSSQIIDTVTFTDESVADAEAAINQAITDIIGGGTGTTFTLLDFGAVLTAAANSKVAPEGKFLSTANDKVSALTFLEGSFIQDPSTSDNDVLTAQIVNDVAPTIENIETIQFSGAAGISVALAGISKAKQVEVVKGDLTITDANNYAIDLVAGYASNLTLQEGLGVLGKDLTVNLNGTTAGASIAATLNDKSKVNLVVKADSVLSNADKTANTLALDKAESNFVITGDKNLTIEGKITVVDGTNRLDATDFTGKLTLNLGKDSNIKQIVGGKSDDTFTLTAAVDQINNVTLNGNDGNDTLTVKVGATTAALNGVTNVETIIFKEAAADTTIVTKDTLVASGATLTVDASSFTTKFLDFDGTLETNGSFKITGGALADVLKGGAKNDTLTGGGGLDQLTGGGGNDQFVLNKATDGNGVTITDFTVADDVFALSNAAFDGAPAVGAALTVSAVAGATNSANTILVDTFANLTANQTATGLVRFGYAKDNGKLFYDADGNFSAGTVLIATTAALNLNASNFTIVA
;
A
#
# COMPACT_ATOMS: atom_id res chain seq x y z
N MET A 1 -57.20 -12.61 31.04
CA MET A 1 -56.94 -11.78 29.85
C MET A 1 -55.53 -11.29 30.04
N THR A 2 -54.62 -11.55 29.11
CA THR A 2 -53.23 -11.08 29.21
C THR A 2 -53.23 -9.55 29.22
N VAL A 3 -52.63 -8.96 30.25
CA VAL A 3 -52.40 -7.51 30.31
C VAL A 3 -51.52 -7.11 29.12
N ASP A 4 -51.91 -6.07 28.39
CA ASP A 4 -51.13 -5.61 27.23
C ASP A 4 -49.82 -4.94 27.67
N GLN A 5 -48.83 -4.95 26.78
CA GLN A 5 -47.48 -4.46 27.06
C GLN A 5 -47.45 -2.96 27.43
N ASN A 6 -48.27 -2.13 26.80
CA ASN A 6 -48.30 -0.69 27.09
C ASN A 6 -48.87 -0.42 28.48
N SER A 7 -49.87 -1.19 28.92
CA SER A 7 -50.37 -1.12 30.29
C SER A 7 -49.31 -1.51 31.33
N ILE A 8 -48.45 -2.49 31.03
CA ILE A 8 -47.34 -2.88 31.92
C ILE A 8 -46.28 -1.77 31.99
N VAL A 9 -45.87 -1.23 30.83
CA VAL A 9 -44.89 -0.14 30.77
C VAL A 9 -45.44 1.13 31.43
N GLY A 10 -46.74 1.40 31.28
CA GLY A 10 -47.42 2.49 31.98
C GLY A 10 -47.32 2.38 33.50
N LEU A 11 -47.41 1.17 34.07
CA LEU A 11 -47.17 0.97 35.51
C LEU A 11 -45.71 1.28 35.91
N TYR A 12 -44.72 0.95 35.08
CA TYR A 12 -43.33 1.33 35.33
C TYR A 12 -43.12 2.85 35.30
N VAL A 13 -43.73 3.54 34.34
CA VAL A 13 -43.71 5.00 34.26
C VAL A 13 -44.37 5.59 35.52
N ILE A 14 -45.58 5.16 35.85
CA ILE A 14 -46.35 5.75 36.94
C ILE A 14 -45.70 5.50 38.32
N TYR A 15 -45.28 4.27 38.61
CA TYR A 15 -44.69 3.93 39.92
C TYR A 15 -43.19 4.25 40.05
N PHE A 16 -42.43 4.32 38.96
CA PHE A 16 -40.96 4.38 39.05
C PHE A 16 -40.32 5.47 38.19
N ASN A 17 -41.10 6.18 37.38
CA ASN A 17 -40.64 7.19 36.42
C ASN A 17 -39.47 6.73 35.55
N ARG A 18 -39.49 5.48 35.07
CA ARG A 18 -38.39 4.91 34.29
C ARG A 18 -38.87 3.86 33.31
N SER A 19 -38.00 3.48 32.37
CA SER A 19 -38.22 2.31 31.53
C SER A 19 -38.11 1.00 32.31
N PRO A 20 -38.85 -0.05 31.92
CA PRO A 20 -38.65 -1.38 32.48
C PRO A 20 -37.31 -1.96 32.04
N ASP A 21 -36.69 -2.78 32.90
CA ASP A 21 -35.61 -3.64 32.43
C ASP A 21 -36.18 -4.85 31.65
N PRO A 22 -35.41 -5.45 30.73
CA PRO A 22 -35.91 -6.54 29.88
C PRO A 22 -36.40 -7.76 30.66
N ALA A 23 -35.78 -8.07 31.80
CA ALA A 23 -36.17 -9.22 32.62
C ALA A 23 -37.46 -8.94 33.39
N GLY A 24 -37.61 -7.73 33.93
CA GLY A 24 -38.82 -7.26 34.59
C GLY A 24 -40.02 -7.21 33.64
N LEU A 25 -39.86 -6.64 32.44
CA LEU A 25 -40.91 -6.60 31.43
C LEU A 25 -41.37 -8.01 31.03
N ALA A 26 -40.41 -8.91 30.74
CA ALA A 26 -40.71 -10.29 30.39
C ALA A 26 -41.39 -11.08 31.53
N PHE A 27 -40.98 -10.82 32.78
CA PHE A 27 -41.60 -11.43 33.96
C PHE A 27 -43.09 -11.09 34.02
N TRP A 28 -43.45 -9.80 33.94
CA TRP A 28 -44.84 -9.35 34.03
C TRP A 28 -45.70 -9.80 32.85
N GLN A 29 -45.15 -9.82 31.64
CA GLN A 29 -45.84 -10.34 30.45
C GLN A 29 -46.18 -11.83 30.56
N SER A 30 -45.44 -12.59 31.38
CA SER A 30 -45.67 -14.03 31.59
C SER A 30 -46.65 -14.36 32.71
N GLN A 31 -47.04 -13.38 33.54
CA GLN A 31 -47.96 -13.61 34.66
C GLN A 31 -49.41 -13.72 34.18
N ASP A 32 -50.16 -14.67 34.73
CA ASP A 32 -51.62 -14.80 34.52
C ASP A 32 -52.38 -14.12 35.67
N VAL A 33 -52.18 -12.80 35.80
CA VAL A 33 -52.81 -11.93 36.81
C VAL A 33 -53.58 -10.80 36.13
N THR A 34 -54.53 -10.20 36.84
CA THR A 34 -55.21 -9.00 36.33
C THR A 34 -54.35 -7.75 36.50
N ILE A 35 -54.67 -6.67 35.77
CA ILE A 35 -53.93 -5.40 35.90
C ILE A 35 -54.04 -4.82 37.33
N GLU A 36 -55.16 -5.06 38.02
CA GLU A 36 -55.37 -4.66 39.42
C GLU A 36 -54.43 -5.40 40.36
N GLN A 37 -54.26 -6.72 40.16
CA GLN A 37 -53.32 -7.53 40.93
C GLN A 37 -51.88 -7.10 40.66
N MET A 38 -51.54 -6.86 39.38
CA MET A 38 -50.21 -6.40 38.98
C MET A 38 -49.88 -5.02 39.60
N ALA A 39 -50.79 -4.05 39.51
CA ALA A 39 -50.61 -2.73 40.10
C ALA A 39 -50.45 -2.78 41.64
N ALA A 40 -51.15 -3.70 42.32
CA ALA A 40 -50.98 -3.92 43.76
C ALA A 40 -49.60 -4.49 44.09
N GLU A 41 -49.08 -5.42 43.27
CA GLU A 41 -47.75 -5.99 43.45
C GLU A 41 -46.63 -4.98 43.17
N PHE A 42 -46.80 -4.09 42.17
CA PHE A 42 -45.88 -2.97 41.94
C PHE A 42 -45.74 -2.08 43.18
N GLY A 43 -46.87 -1.62 43.74
CA GLY A 43 -46.88 -0.81 44.96
C GLY A 43 -46.37 -1.54 46.21
N ALA A 44 -46.54 -2.86 46.27
CA ALA A 44 -46.02 -3.69 47.37
C ALA A 44 -44.52 -4.01 47.26
N SER A 45 -43.91 -3.74 46.10
CA SER A 45 -42.51 -4.08 45.81
C SER A 45 -41.51 -3.37 46.73
N PRO A 46 -40.33 -3.97 46.97
CA PRO A 46 -39.27 -3.29 47.74
C PRO A 46 -38.83 -1.97 47.11
N GLU A 47 -38.83 -1.86 45.79
CA GLU A 47 -38.47 -0.64 45.05
C GLU A 47 -39.49 0.48 45.32
N ALA A 48 -40.80 0.19 45.19
CA ALA A 48 -41.85 1.17 45.44
C ALA A 48 -41.87 1.64 46.90
N LYS A 49 -41.66 0.74 47.86
CA LYS A 49 -41.57 1.09 49.28
C LYS A 49 -40.34 1.91 49.63
N ALA A 50 -39.26 1.77 48.87
CA ALA A 50 -38.06 2.59 49.04
C ALA A 50 -38.26 3.99 48.46
N LEU A 51 -38.98 4.10 47.34
CA LEU A 51 -39.27 5.37 46.68
C LEU A 51 -40.34 6.18 47.42
N TYR A 52 -41.38 5.50 47.91
CA TYR A 52 -42.54 6.13 48.53
C TYR A 52 -42.66 5.75 50.02
N PRO A 53 -42.26 6.65 50.95
CA PRO A 53 -42.35 6.39 52.39
C PRO A 53 -43.76 6.00 52.86
N PHE A 54 -44.80 6.55 52.20
CA PHE A 54 -46.20 6.18 52.44
C PHE A 54 -46.45 4.68 52.24
N LEU A 55 -45.90 4.04 51.21
CA LEU A 55 -46.12 2.61 50.97
C LEU A 55 -45.37 1.71 51.95
N ALA A 56 -44.27 2.20 52.55
CA ALA A 56 -43.53 1.47 53.58
C ALA A 56 -44.20 1.54 54.96
N ALA A 57 -44.80 2.69 55.29
CA ALA A 57 -45.44 2.94 56.58
C ALA A 57 -46.73 3.78 56.42
N PRO A 58 -47.80 3.22 55.82
CA PRO A 58 -48.99 3.98 55.44
C PRO A 58 -49.78 4.55 56.63
N THR A 59 -49.53 4.05 57.84
CA THR A 59 -50.11 4.56 59.09
C THR A 59 -49.33 5.71 59.74
N LEU A 60 -48.17 6.08 59.18
CA LEU A 60 -47.25 7.07 59.75
C LEU A 60 -46.91 8.24 58.80
N ALA A 61 -47.35 8.19 57.54
CA ALA A 61 -47.06 9.20 56.52
C ALA A 61 -48.34 9.65 55.81
N ASN A 62 -48.41 10.93 55.43
CA ASN A 62 -49.53 11.48 54.67
C ASN A 62 -49.37 11.10 53.17
N PRO A 63 -50.41 10.56 52.50
CA PRO A 63 -50.34 10.19 51.08
C PRO A 63 -50.21 11.36 50.10
N THR A 64 -50.24 12.63 50.53
CA THR A 64 -50.17 13.82 49.64
C THR A 64 -48.96 13.77 48.70
N GLU A 65 -47.76 13.51 49.22
CA GLU A 65 -46.54 13.45 48.40
C GLU A 65 -46.62 12.31 47.38
N PHE A 66 -47.06 11.13 47.81
CA PHE A 66 -47.26 9.96 46.93
C PHE A 66 -48.27 10.24 45.82
N ILE A 67 -49.43 10.84 46.14
CA ILE A 67 -50.45 11.17 45.13
C ILE A 67 -49.87 12.13 44.09
N ASN A 68 -49.19 13.20 44.52
CA ASN A 68 -48.62 14.16 43.58
C ASN A 68 -47.49 13.54 42.75
N GLU A 69 -46.63 12.70 43.31
CA GLU A 69 -45.59 12.00 42.54
C GLU A 69 -46.19 11.05 41.48
N ILE A 70 -47.29 10.35 41.78
CA ILE A 70 -48.02 9.53 40.80
C ILE A 70 -48.57 10.40 39.66
N TYR A 71 -49.14 11.56 39.97
CA TYR A 71 -49.61 12.51 38.95
C TYR A 71 -48.46 13.13 38.14
N GLN A 72 -47.33 13.43 38.78
CA GLN A 72 -46.14 13.97 38.11
C GLN A 72 -45.52 12.95 37.15
N ASN A 73 -45.42 11.69 37.57
CA ASN A 73 -44.93 10.60 36.74
C ASN A 73 -45.87 10.32 35.55
N ALA A 74 -47.19 10.35 35.79
CA ALA A 74 -48.17 10.09 34.75
C ALA A 74 -48.30 11.25 33.75
N PHE A 75 -48.39 12.49 34.25
CA PHE A 75 -48.87 13.65 33.48
C PHE A 75 -47.94 14.87 33.51
N GLY A 76 -46.84 14.85 34.28
CA GLY A 76 -45.93 15.99 34.41
C GLY A 76 -46.51 17.19 35.17
N ARG A 77 -47.51 16.94 36.03
CA ARG A 77 -48.17 17.97 36.86
C ARG A 77 -48.69 17.37 38.16
N ASP A 78 -48.95 18.19 39.17
CA ASP A 78 -49.61 17.77 40.41
C ASP A 78 -51.09 17.43 40.17
N ALA A 79 -51.69 16.72 41.12
CA ALA A 79 -53.13 16.52 41.17
C ALA A 79 -53.86 17.88 41.33
N ASP A 80 -55.00 18.05 40.66
CA ASP A 80 -55.84 19.22 40.93
C ASP A 80 -56.44 19.13 42.34
N GLU A 81 -56.84 20.28 42.89
CA GLU A 81 -57.29 20.38 44.29
C GLU A 81 -58.43 19.40 44.62
N ALA A 82 -59.38 19.18 43.70
CA ALA A 82 -60.51 18.28 43.91
C ALA A 82 -60.10 16.80 43.78
N GLY A 83 -59.25 16.46 42.81
CA GLY A 83 -58.69 15.12 42.65
C GLY A 83 -57.81 14.72 43.84
N LEU A 84 -56.97 15.64 44.32
CA LEU A 84 -56.13 15.44 45.49
C LEU A 84 -56.98 15.20 46.74
N GLU A 85 -57.97 16.05 47.01
CA GLU A 85 -58.87 15.90 48.17
C GLU A 85 -59.61 14.55 48.13
N PHE A 86 -60.11 14.14 46.96
CA PHE A 86 -60.79 12.86 46.78
C PHE A 86 -59.87 11.67 47.11
N TRP A 87 -58.68 11.62 46.49
CA TRP A 87 -57.76 10.49 46.67
C TRP A 87 -57.12 10.45 48.05
N LEU A 88 -56.89 11.60 48.68
CA LEU A 88 -56.49 11.67 50.09
C LEU A 88 -57.55 10.99 50.96
N GLY A 89 -58.83 11.34 50.79
CA GLY A 89 -59.91 10.73 51.55
C GLY A 89 -60.03 9.22 51.34
N VAL A 90 -59.72 8.71 50.13
CA VAL A 90 -59.71 7.26 49.82
C VAL A 90 -58.53 6.56 50.51
N LEU A 91 -57.31 7.06 50.34
CA LEU A 91 -56.10 6.40 50.83
C LEU A 91 -55.89 6.53 52.35
N GLU A 92 -56.48 7.54 53.00
CA GLU A 92 -56.53 7.63 54.47
C GLU A 92 -57.49 6.62 55.09
N GLN A 93 -58.57 6.27 54.39
CA GLN A 93 -59.55 5.29 54.85
C GLN A 93 -59.08 3.84 54.64
N ASP A 94 -58.47 3.57 53.48
CA ASP A 94 -57.91 2.28 53.13
C ASP A 94 -56.59 2.46 52.38
N SER A 95 -55.49 2.06 53.01
CA SER A 95 -54.14 2.08 52.45
C SER A 95 -53.63 0.67 52.12
N SER A 96 -54.54 -0.29 51.96
CA SER A 96 -54.21 -1.61 51.45
C SER A 96 -53.58 -1.53 50.05
N PRO A 97 -52.71 -2.49 49.66
CA PRO A 97 -52.17 -2.56 48.31
C PRO A 97 -53.26 -2.53 47.23
N GLU A 98 -54.43 -3.10 47.49
CA GLU A 98 -55.58 -3.08 46.60
C GLU A 98 -56.16 -1.67 46.41
N SER A 99 -56.27 -0.89 47.49
CA SER A 99 -56.73 0.52 47.42
C SER A 99 -55.73 1.42 46.69
N VAL A 100 -54.42 1.23 46.94
CA VAL A 100 -53.35 1.93 46.22
C VAL A 100 -53.37 1.59 44.72
N ALA A 101 -53.55 0.32 44.39
CA ALA A 101 -53.69 -0.12 43.00
C ALA A 101 -54.92 0.49 42.33
N GLN A 102 -56.06 0.56 43.02
CA GLN A 102 -57.26 1.21 42.51
C GLN A 102 -57.03 2.70 42.22
N PHE A 103 -56.33 3.40 43.11
CA PHE A 103 -55.93 4.79 42.88
C PHE A 103 -55.07 4.92 41.62
N VAL A 104 -53.95 4.20 41.53
CA VAL A 104 -53.02 4.30 40.40
C VAL A 104 -53.70 3.93 39.08
N LEU A 105 -54.54 2.90 39.07
CA LEU A 105 -55.29 2.52 37.88
C LEU A 105 -56.38 3.53 37.54
N ALA A 106 -57.02 4.15 38.52
CA ALA A 106 -57.99 5.21 38.26
C ALA A 106 -57.33 6.47 37.70
N VAL A 107 -56.09 6.79 38.11
CA VAL A 107 -55.29 7.85 37.48
C VAL A 107 -55.00 7.49 36.02
N ALA A 108 -54.48 6.29 35.75
CA ALA A 108 -54.16 5.85 34.40
C ALA A 108 -55.40 5.77 33.48
N GLN A 109 -56.48 5.16 33.95
CA GLN A 109 -57.71 4.93 33.17
C GLN A 109 -58.61 6.18 33.09
N GLY A 110 -58.47 7.10 34.04
CA GLY A 110 -59.21 8.36 34.09
C GLY A 110 -58.61 9.45 33.20
N ALA A 111 -57.39 9.25 32.69
CA ALA A 111 -56.70 10.19 31.83
C ALA A 111 -57.50 10.50 30.55
N GLN A 112 -57.64 11.78 30.22
CA GLN A 112 -58.36 12.26 29.03
C GLN A 112 -57.61 13.43 28.40
N GLY A 113 -57.78 13.64 27.09
CA GLY A 113 -57.13 14.72 26.36
C GLY A 113 -55.61 14.69 26.53
N THR A 114 -55.01 15.84 26.88
CA THR A 114 -53.55 15.97 27.00
C THR A 114 -52.93 15.06 28.07
N ASP A 115 -53.67 14.68 29.10
CA ASP A 115 -53.17 13.74 30.12
C ASP A 115 -53.06 12.31 29.55
N PHE A 116 -54.03 11.91 28.72
CA PHE A 116 -53.99 10.62 28.02
C PHE A 116 -52.81 10.58 27.04
N ASP A 117 -52.65 11.64 26.23
CA ASP A 117 -51.57 11.73 25.26
C ASP A 117 -50.19 11.75 25.95
N THR A 118 -50.04 12.47 27.07
CA THR A 118 -48.78 12.50 27.83
C THR A 118 -48.41 11.12 28.39
N LEU A 119 -49.36 10.42 29.02
CA LEU A 119 -49.11 9.10 29.59
C LEU A 119 -48.78 8.07 28.50
N GLN A 120 -49.50 8.11 27.37
CA GLN A 120 -49.23 7.24 26.22
C GLN A 120 -47.84 7.50 25.64
N ASN A 121 -47.49 8.76 25.38
CA ASN A 121 -46.19 9.16 24.86
C ASN A 121 -45.04 8.73 25.79
N ARG A 122 -45.20 8.91 27.11
CA ARG A 122 -44.22 8.48 28.11
C ARG A 122 -44.03 6.97 28.12
N ALA A 123 -45.11 6.20 28.02
CA ALA A 123 -45.03 4.74 27.93
C ALA A 123 -44.34 4.27 26.65
N ASP A 124 -44.64 4.90 25.51
CA ASP A 124 -44.01 4.55 24.22
C ASP A 124 -42.51 4.86 24.22
N ILE A 125 -42.10 6.03 24.72
CA ILE A 125 -40.68 6.41 24.88
C ILE A 125 -39.95 5.48 25.87
N ALA A 126 -40.58 5.13 26.99
CA ALA A 126 -40.03 4.17 27.95
C ALA A 126 -39.80 2.79 27.33
N LEU A 127 -40.74 2.32 26.51
CA LEU A 127 -40.62 1.06 25.79
C LEU A 127 -39.54 1.12 24.71
N GLN A 128 -39.49 2.20 23.93
CA GLN A 128 -38.48 2.40 22.89
C GLN A 128 -37.08 2.44 23.49
N PHE A 129 -36.86 3.16 24.58
CA PHE A 129 -35.59 3.16 25.31
C PHE A 129 -35.18 1.72 25.67
N THR A 130 -36.14 0.91 26.14
CA THR A 130 -35.90 -0.49 26.49
C THR A 130 -35.43 -1.30 25.28
N GLN A 131 -36.13 -1.15 24.16
CA GLN A 131 -35.85 -1.89 22.93
C GLN A 131 -34.50 -1.49 22.34
N GLU A 132 -34.18 -0.20 22.28
CA GLU A 132 -32.91 0.28 21.74
C GLU A 132 -31.72 -0.17 22.58
N ALA A 133 -31.84 -0.14 23.92
CA ALA A 133 -30.80 -0.66 24.80
C ALA A 133 -30.58 -2.17 24.62
N VAL A 134 -31.64 -2.96 24.44
CA VAL A 134 -31.54 -4.40 24.15
C VAL A 134 -30.91 -4.66 22.79
N ASN A 135 -31.34 -3.93 21.75
CA ASN A 135 -30.77 -4.04 20.40
C ASN A 135 -29.27 -3.73 20.40
N ALA A 136 -28.88 -2.74 21.18
CA ALA A 136 -27.49 -2.33 21.39
C ALA A 136 -26.70 -3.23 22.34
N SER A 137 -27.30 -4.26 22.94
CA SER A 137 -26.67 -5.12 23.95
C SER A 137 -26.14 -4.37 25.18
N ILE A 138 -26.81 -3.27 25.57
CA ILE A 138 -26.44 -2.46 26.73
C ILE A 138 -27.03 -3.07 28.01
N PRO A 139 -26.24 -3.27 29.08
CA PRO A 139 -26.75 -3.76 30.36
C PRO A 139 -27.56 -2.69 31.12
N PHE A 140 -28.70 -3.10 31.68
CA PHE A 140 -29.56 -2.22 32.50
C PHE A 140 -28.97 -2.01 33.90
N THR A 141 -28.17 -0.95 34.01
CA THR A 141 -27.57 -0.49 35.27
C THR A 141 -28.42 0.62 35.91
N PRO A 142 -28.24 0.92 37.21
CA PRO A 142 -28.95 2.04 37.86
C PRO A 142 -28.75 3.39 37.15
N SER A 143 -27.57 3.62 36.55
CA SER A 143 -27.29 4.82 35.76
C SER A 143 -28.11 4.86 34.46
N LEU A 144 -28.25 3.73 33.76
CA LEU A 144 -29.07 3.67 32.54
C LEU A 144 -30.55 3.94 32.85
N LEU A 145 -31.04 3.40 33.95
CA LEU A 145 -32.41 3.64 34.43
C LEU A 145 -32.62 5.12 34.80
N ALA A 146 -31.65 5.78 35.42
CA ALA A 146 -31.69 7.21 35.69
C ALA A 146 -31.73 8.05 34.39
N THR A 147 -30.97 7.66 33.36
CA THR A 147 -31.04 8.31 32.03
C THR A 147 -32.43 8.14 31.41
N SER A 148 -33.03 6.95 31.50
CA SER A 148 -34.38 6.73 31.00
C SER A 148 -35.40 7.64 31.69
N SER A 149 -35.27 7.82 33.01
CA SER A 149 -36.13 8.69 33.81
C SER A 149 -36.03 10.15 33.36
N GLN A 150 -34.81 10.66 33.18
CA GLN A 150 -34.58 12.03 32.69
C GLN A 150 -35.20 12.28 31.31
N ILE A 151 -35.16 11.29 30.41
CA ILE A 151 -35.77 11.42 29.08
C ILE A 151 -37.30 11.41 29.20
N ILE A 152 -37.87 10.49 29.99
CA ILE A 152 -39.32 10.40 30.22
C ILE A 152 -39.87 11.70 30.81
N ASP A 153 -39.14 12.37 31.71
CA ASP A 153 -39.54 13.66 32.28
C ASP A 153 -39.73 14.78 31.24
N THR A 154 -39.00 14.71 30.12
CA THR A 154 -39.13 15.70 29.05
C THR A 154 -40.34 15.49 28.14
N VAL A 155 -40.98 14.32 28.23
CA VAL A 155 -42.08 13.94 27.34
C VAL A 155 -43.39 14.56 27.82
N THR A 156 -44.09 15.20 26.89
CA THR A 156 -45.40 15.84 27.09
C THR A 156 -46.39 15.33 26.02
N PHE A 157 -47.59 15.93 25.95
CA PHE A 157 -48.60 15.61 24.93
C PHE A 157 -48.24 16.06 23.50
N THR A 158 -47.12 16.76 23.27
CA THR A 158 -46.76 17.29 21.96
C THR A 158 -45.84 16.36 21.17
N ASP A 159 -46.08 16.26 19.85
CA ASP A 159 -45.22 15.50 18.93
C ASP A 159 -43.75 15.96 18.96
N GLU A 160 -43.50 17.24 19.19
CA GLU A 160 -42.14 17.81 19.31
C GLU A 160 -41.41 17.21 20.52
N SER A 161 -42.07 17.11 21.68
CA SER A 161 -41.45 16.50 22.87
C SER A 161 -41.16 15.00 22.71
N VAL A 162 -41.96 14.29 21.91
CA VAL A 162 -41.71 12.89 21.55
C VAL A 162 -40.50 12.80 20.64
N ALA A 163 -40.45 13.59 19.57
CA ALA A 163 -39.33 13.61 18.64
C ALA A 163 -37.99 13.98 19.33
N ASP A 164 -38.03 14.93 20.26
CA ASP A 164 -36.87 15.31 21.09
C ASP A 164 -36.44 14.16 22.01
N ALA A 165 -37.39 13.45 22.63
CA ALA A 165 -37.10 12.29 23.46
C ALA A 165 -36.56 11.10 22.65
N GLU A 166 -37.08 10.83 21.45
CA GLU A 166 -36.54 9.85 20.51
C GLU A 166 -35.11 10.17 20.11
N ALA A 167 -34.82 11.45 19.82
CA ALA A 167 -33.47 11.92 19.54
C ALA A 167 -32.56 11.76 20.77
N ALA A 168 -33.06 12.04 21.97
CA ALA A 168 -32.33 11.86 23.22
C ALA A 168 -32.04 10.37 23.52
N ILE A 169 -32.97 9.45 23.21
CA ILE A 169 -32.72 7.99 23.27
C ILE A 169 -31.57 7.63 22.34
N ASN A 170 -31.68 8.00 21.06
CA ASN A 170 -30.66 7.66 20.06
C ASN A 170 -29.28 8.21 20.46
N GLN A 171 -29.23 9.43 20.99
CA GLN A 171 -28.00 10.03 21.50
C GLN A 171 -27.46 9.28 22.72
N ALA A 172 -28.30 8.97 23.72
CA ALA A 172 -27.89 8.24 24.92
C ALA A 172 -27.36 6.84 24.59
N ILE A 173 -28.01 6.12 23.68
CA ILE A 173 -27.57 4.80 23.21
C ILE A 173 -26.23 4.91 22.46
N THR A 174 -26.09 5.91 21.60
CA THR A 174 -24.83 6.19 20.89
C THR A 174 -23.68 6.53 21.84
N ASP A 175 -23.96 7.35 22.86
CA ASP A 175 -22.97 7.77 23.86
C ASP A 175 -22.49 6.58 24.71
N ILE A 176 -23.36 5.61 25.00
CA ILE A 176 -23.05 4.44 25.83
C ILE A 176 -22.25 3.38 25.08
N ILE A 177 -22.52 3.18 23.78
CA ILE A 177 -21.82 2.17 22.97
C ILE A 177 -20.40 2.62 22.59
N GLY A 178 -20.14 3.93 22.60
CA GLY A 178 -18.84 4.48 22.21
C GLY A 178 -18.59 4.30 20.71
N GLY A 179 -18.80 5.37 19.94
CA GLY A 179 -18.33 5.44 18.55
C GLY A 179 -19.44 5.59 17.51
N GLY A 180 -19.69 6.83 17.10
CA GLY A 180 -20.10 7.08 15.73
C GLY A 180 -18.85 7.05 14.83
N THR A 181 -18.78 6.15 13.86
CA THR A 181 -17.94 6.38 12.69
C THR A 181 -18.47 7.62 11.97
N GLY A 182 -17.75 8.74 12.05
CA GLY A 182 -18.03 9.94 11.24
C GLY A 182 -18.38 11.22 12.00
N THR A 183 -18.34 11.28 13.34
CA THR A 183 -18.41 12.57 14.03
C THR A 183 -17.04 13.22 14.04
N THR A 184 -16.83 14.19 13.14
CA THR A 184 -15.67 15.08 13.20
C THR A 184 -15.83 16.03 14.38
N PHE A 185 -14.92 15.98 15.35
CA PHE A 185 -14.90 16.97 16.44
C PHE A 185 -13.95 18.09 16.06
N THR A 186 -14.45 19.31 15.90
CA THR A 186 -13.60 20.49 15.80
C THR A 186 -13.18 20.89 17.21
N LEU A 187 -11.88 20.90 17.48
CA LEU A 187 -11.38 21.51 18.72
C LEU A 187 -11.62 23.02 18.63
N LEU A 188 -12.49 23.55 19.51
CA LEU A 188 -12.69 24.99 19.65
C LEU A 188 -11.47 25.62 20.34
N ASP A 189 -11.35 26.95 20.27
CA ASP A 189 -10.31 27.71 20.97
C ASP A 189 -10.13 27.20 22.40
N PHE A 190 -8.87 27.01 22.81
CA PHE A 190 -8.41 26.49 24.12
C PHE A 190 -8.27 24.94 24.29
N GLY A 191 -8.28 24.12 23.22
CA GLY A 191 -7.73 22.74 23.23
C GLY A 191 -8.59 21.65 23.92
N ALA A 192 -8.00 20.48 24.23
CA ALA A 192 -8.61 19.43 25.08
C ALA A 192 -7.59 18.66 25.94
N VAL A 193 -7.95 18.36 27.19
CA VAL A 193 -7.20 17.41 28.05
C VAL A 193 -8.04 16.14 28.13
N LEU A 194 -7.45 15.00 27.75
CA LEU A 194 -8.14 13.72 27.70
C LEU A 194 -8.06 13.02 29.07
N THR A 195 -8.69 13.59 30.10
CA THR A 195 -8.70 12.97 31.45
C THR A 195 -9.84 11.97 31.60
N ALA A 196 -9.57 10.81 32.21
CA ALA A 196 -10.61 9.93 32.76
C ALA A 196 -11.27 10.48 34.05
N ALA A 197 -10.76 11.60 34.60
CA ALA A 197 -11.21 12.19 35.85
C ALA A 197 -11.59 13.67 35.68
N ALA A 198 -12.79 13.99 36.14
CA ALA A 198 -13.52 15.24 36.05
C ALA A 198 -12.89 16.45 36.75
N ASN A 199 -11.70 16.89 36.34
CA ASN A 199 -11.10 18.10 36.90
C ASN A 199 -9.82 18.52 36.19
N SER A 200 -9.94 18.94 34.92
CA SER A 200 -9.33 20.20 34.47
C SER A 200 -9.86 20.60 33.10
N LYS A 201 -9.99 21.92 32.92
CA LYS A 201 -10.46 22.63 31.74
C LYS A 201 -9.90 21.98 30.45
N VAL A 202 -10.67 21.14 29.73
CA VAL A 202 -11.41 21.42 28.48
C VAL A 202 -12.29 20.19 28.09
N ALA A 203 -13.37 20.46 27.34
CA ALA A 203 -14.45 19.55 26.89
C ALA A 203 -15.40 19.00 27.97
N PRO A 204 -16.70 18.76 27.65
CA PRO A 204 -17.66 18.21 28.61
C PRO A 204 -17.16 16.86 29.13
N GLU A 205 -17.24 16.70 30.45
CA GLU A 205 -16.91 15.47 31.17
C GLU A 205 -17.46 14.23 30.44
N GLY A 206 -16.61 13.24 30.20
CA GLY A 206 -17.01 11.95 29.61
C GLY A 206 -17.08 11.88 28.07
N LYS A 207 -16.70 12.91 27.31
CA LYS A 207 -16.82 12.89 25.84
C LYS A 207 -15.66 12.30 25.04
N PHE A 208 -14.48 12.08 25.63
CA PHE A 208 -13.32 11.67 24.83
C PHE A 208 -12.56 10.42 25.28
N LEU A 209 -12.50 10.04 26.57
CA LEU A 209 -11.88 8.77 26.98
C LEU A 209 -12.52 8.24 28.28
N SER A 210 -12.91 6.97 28.29
CA SER A 210 -13.08 6.15 29.50
C SER A 210 -11.96 5.10 29.53
N THR A 211 -11.71 4.41 30.65
CA THR A 211 -10.67 3.36 30.76
C THR A 211 -10.83 2.15 29.82
N ALA A 212 -11.86 2.17 28.96
CA ALA A 212 -12.14 1.15 27.95
C ALA A 212 -12.07 1.71 26.51
N ASN A 213 -11.76 3.00 26.34
CA ASN A 213 -11.99 3.74 25.10
C ASN A 213 -10.75 4.51 24.66
N ASP A 214 -9.61 3.81 24.47
CA ASP A 214 -8.27 4.32 24.07
C ASP A 214 -8.20 4.94 22.66
N LYS A 215 -9.32 5.46 22.12
CA LYS A 215 -9.41 5.95 20.74
C LYS A 215 -10.21 7.25 20.65
N VAL A 216 -9.57 8.28 20.10
CA VAL A 216 -10.22 9.54 19.71
C VAL A 216 -10.27 9.63 18.20
N SER A 217 -11.48 9.72 17.63
CA SER A 217 -11.69 9.69 16.18
C SER A 217 -12.04 11.05 15.57
N ALA A 218 -11.45 11.33 14.41
CA ALA A 218 -11.81 12.40 13.47
C ALA A 218 -11.72 13.85 14.02
N LEU A 219 -10.66 14.19 14.77
CA LEU A 219 -10.46 15.59 15.21
C LEU A 219 -10.06 16.50 14.04
N THR A 220 -10.61 17.71 14.00
CA THR A 220 -10.09 18.80 13.18
C THR A 220 -9.39 19.81 14.09
N PHE A 221 -8.12 20.09 13.79
CA PHE A 221 -7.33 21.06 14.53
C PHE A 221 -7.57 22.50 14.05
N LEU A 222 -7.62 23.43 15.00
CA LEU A 222 -7.46 24.87 14.79
C LEU A 222 -6.07 25.32 15.27
N GLU A 223 -5.64 26.52 14.88
CA GLU A 223 -4.39 27.10 15.36
C GLU A 223 -4.39 27.19 16.90
N GLY A 224 -3.28 26.77 17.53
CA GLY A 224 -3.15 26.74 18.99
C GLY A 224 -3.89 25.59 19.70
N SER A 225 -4.42 24.62 18.96
CA SER A 225 -5.01 23.42 19.56
C SER A 225 -3.96 22.61 20.35
N PHE A 226 -4.36 22.11 21.53
CA PHE A 226 -3.57 21.16 22.29
C PHE A 226 -4.39 19.92 22.66
N ILE A 227 -3.71 18.78 22.75
CA ILE A 227 -4.20 17.50 23.27
C ILE A 227 -3.18 16.97 24.26
N GLN A 228 -3.63 16.55 25.43
CA GLN A 228 -2.80 15.88 26.41
C GLN A 228 -3.54 14.68 26.98
N ASP A 229 -2.92 13.52 26.94
CA ASP A 229 -3.29 12.39 27.78
C ASP A 229 -2.48 12.43 29.10
N PRO A 230 -3.12 12.49 30.27
CA PRO A 230 -2.40 12.39 31.55
C PRO A 230 -1.99 10.94 31.90
N SER A 231 -2.54 9.94 31.22
CA SER A 231 -2.16 8.55 31.38
C SER A 231 -0.82 8.25 30.70
N THR A 232 -0.23 7.12 31.06
CA THR A 232 1.08 6.66 30.52
C THR A 232 1.14 5.13 30.40
N SER A 233 0.01 4.44 30.59
CA SER A 233 -0.05 2.97 30.78
C SER A 233 -1.00 2.25 29.82
N ASP A 234 -1.68 3.01 28.99
CA ASP A 234 -2.61 2.69 27.93
C ASP A 234 -1.93 2.78 26.55
N ASN A 235 -2.69 2.49 25.50
CA ASN A 235 -2.23 2.62 24.12
C ASN A 235 -3.21 3.49 23.34
N ASP A 236 -3.10 4.80 23.52
CA ASP A 236 -4.02 5.74 22.91
C ASP A 236 -3.78 5.91 21.41
N VAL A 237 -4.88 5.97 20.68
CA VAL A 237 -4.90 6.23 19.24
C VAL A 237 -5.71 7.50 18.97
N LEU A 238 -5.05 8.50 18.40
CA LEU A 238 -5.67 9.73 17.93
C LEU A 238 -5.75 9.73 16.40
N THR A 239 -6.95 9.79 15.83
CA THR A 239 -7.14 10.04 14.40
C THR A 239 -7.53 11.50 14.17
N ALA A 240 -6.73 12.21 13.38
CA ALA A 240 -6.91 13.62 13.06
C ALA A 240 -7.05 13.85 11.55
N GLN A 241 -8.04 14.66 11.19
CA GLN A 241 -8.19 15.23 9.85
C GLN A 241 -7.63 16.64 9.85
N ILE A 242 -6.55 16.83 9.11
CA ILE A 242 -5.96 18.13 8.85
C ILE A 242 -6.76 18.77 7.71
N VAL A 243 -7.26 19.99 7.91
CA VAL A 243 -8.02 20.74 6.90
C VAL A 243 -7.45 22.13 6.63
N ASN A 244 -6.56 22.60 7.49
CA ASN A 244 -5.82 23.86 7.40
C ASN A 244 -4.37 23.60 7.86
N ASP A 245 -3.48 24.56 7.61
CA ASP A 245 -2.16 24.58 8.23
C ASP A 245 -2.28 24.64 9.75
N VAL A 246 -1.61 23.72 10.46
CA VAL A 246 -1.72 23.61 11.93
C VAL A 246 -0.40 23.20 12.60
N ALA A 247 -0.17 23.72 13.80
CA ALA A 247 0.92 23.30 14.69
C ALA A 247 0.37 22.80 16.03
N PRO A 248 -0.18 21.56 16.09
CA PRO A 248 -0.81 21.05 17.29
C PRO A 248 0.22 20.76 18.39
N THR A 249 -0.18 20.97 19.64
CA THR A 249 0.56 20.46 20.80
C THR A 249 -0.06 19.14 21.22
N ILE A 250 0.67 18.02 21.12
CA ILE A 250 0.16 16.68 21.48
C ILE A 250 1.13 16.04 22.46
N GLU A 251 0.66 15.64 23.63
CA GLU A 251 1.47 14.97 24.64
C GLU A 251 0.87 13.64 25.07
N ASN A 252 1.74 12.62 25.21
CA ASN A 252 1.44 11.27 25.71
C ASN A 252 0.43 10.47 24.88
N ILE A 253 0.27 10.75 23.59
CA ILE A 253 -0.54 9.90 22.70
C ILE A 253 0.38 8.91 21.99
N GLU A 254 0.17 7.60 22.17
CA GLU A 254 1.02 6.57 21.59
C GLU A 254 1.01 6.56 20.06
N THR A 255 -0.18 6.60 19.45
CA THR A 255 -0.37 6.49 18.00
C THR A 255 -1.17 7.68 17.49
N ILE A 256 -0.60 8.41 16.55
CA ILE A 256 -1.27 9.55 15.92
C ILE A 256 -1.43 9.26 14.44
N GLN A 257 -2.66 9.32 13.94
CA GLN A 257 -3.03 9.04 12.57
C GLN A 257 -3.53 10.31 11.89
N PHE A 258 -2.78 10.80 10.90
CA PHE A 258 -3.15 11.97 10.12
C PHE A 258 -3.84 11.59 8.81
N SER A 259 -4.84 12.38 8.44
CA SER A 259 -5.41 12.42 7.10
C SER A 259 -5.56 13.88 6.67
N GLY A 260 -5.37 14.20 5.39
CA GLY A 260 -5.33 15.60 4.95
C GLY A 260 -6.07 15.88 3.64
N ALA A 261 -6.51 17.13 3.48
CA ALA A 261 -6.76 17.71 2.17
C ALA A 261 -5.44 18.07 1.46
N ALA A 262 -5.48 18.33 0.16
CA ALA A 262 -4.27 18.61 -0.60
C ALA A 262 -3.66 19.98 -0.29
N GLY A 263 -2.35 20.02 -0.05
CA GLY A 263 -1.56 21.25 0.06
C GLY A 263 -1.56 21.91 1.44
N ILE A 264 -2.00 21.19 2.47
CA ILE A 264 -2.01 21.67 3.86
C ILE A 264 -0.83 21.09 4.65
N SER A 265 -0.44 21.80 5.70
CA SER A 265 0.70 21.44 6.55
C SER A 265 0.30 21.05 7.98
N VAL A 266 1.07 20.13 8.56
CA VAL A 266 1.02 19.79 10.00
C VAL A 266 2.44 19.79 10.57
N ALA A 267 2.64 20.53 11.66
CA ALA A 267 3.93 20.59 12.34
C ALA A 267 4.04 19.56 13.46
N LEU A 268 5.15 18.82 13.50
CA LEU A 268 5.41 17.82 14.54
C LEU A 268 6.23 18.37 15.73
N ALA A 269 6.63 19.64 15.70
CA ALA A 269 7.41 20.26 16.79
C ALA A 269 6.71 20.22 18.15
N GLY A 270 5.38 20.33 18.16
CA GLY A 270 4.56 20.31 19.38
C GLY A 270 4.20 18.92 19.88
N ILE A 271 4.64 17.85 19.21
CA ILE A 271 4.30 16.48 19.56
C ILE A 271 5.38 15.88 20.45
N SER A 272 5.01 15.24 21.55
CA SER A 272 5.93 14.58 22.47
C SER A 272 5.45 13.18 22.87
N LYS A 273 6.42 12.25 22.97
CA LYS A 273 6.24 10.86 23.42
C LYS A 273 5.33 9.98 22.54
N ALA A 274 5.03 10.40 21.32
CA ALA A 274 4.39 9.54 20.34
C ALA A 274 5.32 8.35 19.99
N LYS A 275 4.76 7.14 19.96
CA LYS A 275 5.45 5.93 19.52
C LYS A 275 5.37 5.79 18.00
N GLN A 276 4.25 6.21 17.41
CA GLN A 276 3.97 6.10 15.98
C GLN A 276 3.26 7.34 15.45
N VAL A 277 3.68 7.80 14.27
CA VAL A 277 3.03 8.87 13.51
C VAL A 277 2.69 8.31 12.13
N GLU A 278 1.42 8.05 11.91
CA GLU A 278 0.90 7.44 10.70
C GLU A 278 0.25 8.48 9.79
N VAL A 279 0.42 8.33 8.48
CA VAL A 279 -0.30 9.10 7.47
C VAL A 279 -1.20 8.15 6.69
N VAL A 280 -2.50 8.38 6.82
CA VAL A 280 -3.54 7.53 6.27
C VAL A 280 -3.85 7.88 4.82
N LYS A 281 -3.98 9.16 4.51
CA LYS A 281 -4.32 9.67 3.16
C LYS A 281 -4.10 11.19 3.03
N GLY A 282 -4.01 11.67 1.80
CA GLY A 282 -4.03 13.10 1.48
C GLY A 282 -2.66 13.66 1.09
N ASP A 283 -2.66 14.76 0.34
CA ASP A 283 -1.42 15.42 -0.05
C ASP A 283 -0.94 16.37 1.07
N LEU A 284 -0.26 15.80 2.06
CA LEU A 284 0.17 16.50 3.27
C LEU A 284 1.61 17.01 3.20
N THR A 285 1.84 18.19 3.78
CA THR A 285 3.17 18.66 4.16
C THR A 285 3.40 18.43 5.66
N ILE A 286 4.44 17.69 6.03
CA ILE A 286 4.83 17.48 7.42
C ILE A 286 6.06 18.32 7.71
N THR A 287 5.95 19.28 8.62
CA THR A 287 7.10 20.06 9.10
C THR A 287 7.65 19.46 10.38
N ASP A 288 8.95 19.69 10.63
CA ASP A 288 9.68 19.03 11.72
C ASP A 288 9.64 17.51 11.60
N ALA A 289 9.63 17.02 10.35
CA ALA A 289 9.50 15.60 10.02
C ALA A 289 10.66 14.74 10.56
N ASN A 290 11.77 15.35 10.95
CA ASN A 290 12.91 14.69 11.57
C ASN A 290 12.74 14.42 13.08
N ASN A 291 11.60 14.77 13.67
CA ASN A 291 11.28 14.43 15.06
C ASN A 291 10.75 13.00 15.22
N TYR A 292 10.12 12.44 14.17
CA TYR A 292 9.47 11.13 14.21
C TYR A 292 9.67 10.38 12.90
N ALA A 293 9.69 9.05 12.96
CA ALA A 293 9.51 8.25 11.76
C ALA A 293 8.05 8.36 11.30
N ILE A 294 7.85 8.56 10.00
CA ILE A 294 6.51 8.70 9.40
C ILE A 294 6.10 7.36 8.79
N ASP A 295 5.03 6.76 9.29
CA ASP A 295 4.47 5.52 8.77
C ASP A 295 3.40 5.81 7.72
N LEU A 296 3.69 5.54 6.44
CA LEU A 296 2.66 5.54 5.41
C LEU A 296 1.87 4.24 5.51
N VAL A 297 0.56 4.32 5.74
CA VAL A 297 -0.29 3.13 5.90
C VAL A 297 -0.48 2.38 4.58
N ALA A 298 -0.90 1.11 4.69
CA ALA A 298 -1.24 0.30 3.52
C ALA A 298 -2.31 0.98 2.66
N GLY A 299 -2.09 1.02 1.34
CA GLY A 299 -2.99 1.67 0.38
C GLY A 299 -2.80 3.19 0.24
N TYR A 300 -1.82 3.79 0.91
CA TYR A 300 -1.50 5.20 0.71
C TYR A 300 -1.13 5.49 -0.75
N ALA A 301 -1.75 6.53 -1.34
CA ALA A 301 -1.70 6.84 -2.77
C ALA A 301 -1.71 8.37 -3.03
N SER A 302 -1.00 9.14 -2.20
CA SER A 302 -1.00 10.60 -2.22
C SER A 302 0.43 11.18 -2.14
N ASN A 303 0.56 12.49 -2.32
CA ASN A 303 1.85 13.17 -2.30
C ASN A 303 2.24 13.58 -0.86
N LEU A 304 3.34 13.04 -0.35
CA LEU A 304 3.91 13.47 0.94
C LEU A 304 5.03 14.48 0.70
N THR A 305 4.96 15.64 1.35
CA THR A 305 6.07 16.58 1.43
C THR A 305 6.61 16.62 2.86
N LEU A 306 7.92 16.48 3.03
CA LEU A 306 8.60 16.53 4.31
C LEU A 306 9.42 17.82 4.40
N GLN A 307 9.38 18.49 5.55
CA GLN A 307 10.21 19.66 5.83
C GLN A 307 10.92 19.49 7.16
N GLU A 308 12.21 19.81 7.19
CA GLU A 308 12.97 19.81 8.46
C GLU A 308 12.60 20.99 9.35
N GLY A 309 12.64 20.75 10.66
CA GLY A 309 12.47 21.79 11.66
C GLY A 309 13.62 22.79 11.71
N LEU A 310 13.32 24.05 12.01
CA LEU A 310 14.34 25.07 12.21
C LEU A 310 15.15 24.77 13.48
N GLY A 311 16.45 24.49 13.32
CA GLY A 311 17.38 24.27 14.45
C GLY A 311 17.62 22.81 14.83
N VAL A 312 17.05 21.84 14.11
CA VAL A 312 17.29 20.41 14.32
C VAL A 312 18.29 19.91 13.27
N LEU A 313 19.59 20.21 13.49
CA LEU A 313 20.66 19.82 12.58
C LEU A 313 21.14 18.38 12.84
N GLY A 314 21.42 17.64 11.78
CA GLY A 314 22.11 16.35 11.74
C GLY A 314 21.21 15.15 11.94
N LYS A 315 19.89 15.28 11.74
CA LYS A 315 18.94 14.18 11.91
C LYS A 315 18.33 13.76 10.59
N ASP A 316 18.50 12.49 10.25
CA ASP A 316 17.84 11.89 9.10
C ASP A 316 16.32 11.86 9.26
N LEU A 317 15.62 11.98 8.14
CA LEU A 317 14.18 11.75 8.05
C LEU A 317 13.94 10.28 7.77
N THR A 318 12.90 9.70 8.34
CA THR A 318 12.55 8.29 8.10
C THR A 318 11.09 8.18 7.69
N VAL A 319 10.85 7.50 6.57
CA VAL A 319 9.53 7.13 6.07
C VAL A 319 9.45 5.61 5.97
N ASN A 320 8.52 5.02 6.70
CA ASN A 320 8.22 3.61 6.63
C ASN A 320 7.11 3.39 5.59
N LEU A 321 7.35 2.50 4.62
CA LEU A 321 6.38 2.16 3.58
C LEU A 321 5.69 0.84 3.95
N ASN A 322 4.46 0.92 4.44
CA ASN A 322 3.67 -0.26 4.87
C ASN A 322 2.70 -0.76 3.78
N GLY A 323 3.05 -0.60 2.50
CA GLY A 323 2.26 -1.09 1.36
C GLY A 323 1.57 0.02 0.58
N THR A 324 2.35 1.05 0.22
CA THR A 324 1.91 2.15 -0.64
C THR A 324 1.53 1.66 -2.04
N THR A 325 0.60 2.34 -2.69
CA THR A 325 0.17 2.03 -4.06
C THR A 325 0.53 3.15 -5.03
N ALA A 326 0.37 2.90 -6.33
CA ALA A 326 0.57 3.90 -7.36
C ALA A 326 -0.21 5.20 -7.04
N GLY A 327 0.44 6.35 -7.23
CA GLY A 327 -0.04 7.67 -6.77
C GLY A 327 0.70 8.21 -5.55
N ALA A 328 1.41 7.36 -4.79
CA ALA A 328 2.24 7.80 -3.68
C ALA A 328 3.56 8.46 -4.16
N SER A 329 3.85 9.67 -3.70
CA SER A 329 5.13 10.36 -3.94
C SER A 329 5.71 10.94 -2.65
N ILE A 330 7.03 11.19 -2.65
CA ILE A 330 7.74 11.73 -1.49
C ILE A 330 8.70 12.84 -1.95
N ALA A 331 8.50 14.05 -1.46
CA ALA A 331 9.43 15.16 -1.62
C ALA A 331 9.97 15.59 -0.25
N ALA A 332 11.23 16.02 -0.19
CA ALA A 332 11.81 16.56 1.04
C ALA A 332 12.48 17.92 0.80
N THR A 333 12.19 18.86 1.70
CA THR A 333 12.82 20.17 1.82
C THR A 333 13.71 20.18 3.05
N LEU A 334 15.02 20.09 2.84
CA LEU A 334 16.02 19.89 3.89
C LEU A 334 16.77 21.19 4.19
N ASN A 335 16.92 21.50 5.46
CA ASN A 335 17.73 22.61 5.95
C ASN A 335 19.22 22.23 5.97
N ASP A 336 19.56 20.95 6.13
CA ASP A 336 20.94 20.46 6.19
C ASP A 336 21.19 19.16 5.41
N LYS A 337 22.43 18.64 5.51
CA LYS A 337 22.93 17.49 4.73
C LYS A 337 22.49 16.17 5.37
N SER A 338 21.18 15.95 5.42
CA SER A 338 20.57 14.77 6.03
C SER A 338 20.12 13.75 4.99
N LYS A 339 19.90 12.51 5.44
CA LYS A 339 19.32 11.45 4.60
C LYS A 339 17.81 11.42 4.73
N VAL A 340 17.15 10.92 3.68
CA VAL A 340 15.76 10.47 3.74
C VAL A 340 15.75 8.96 3.62
N ASN A 341 15.54 8.28 4.75
CA ASN A 341 15.48 6.83 4.85
C ASN A 341 14.09 6.34 4.45
N LEU A 342 14.01 5.54 3.39
CA LEU A 342 12.81 4.82 2.97
C LEU A 342 12.92 3.38 3.47
N VAL A 343 12.13 3.03 4.48
CA VAL A 343 12.13 1.69 5.09
C VAL A 343 10.93 0.91 4.56
N VAL A 344 11.19 -0.05 3.67
CA VAL A 344 10.15 -0.81 2.98
C VAL A 344 9.72 -2.01 3.83
N LYS A 345 8.53 -1.93 4.43
CA LYS A 345 7.99 -2.94 5.36
C LYS A 345 6.92 -3.86 4.73
N ALA A 346 6.30 -3.43 3.63
CA ALA A 346 5.43 -4.22 2.76
C ALA A 346 5.69 -3.87 1.30
N ASP A 347 5.29 -4.73 0.36
CA ASP A 347 5.46 -4.47 -1.08
C ASP A 347 4.82 -3.13 -1.45
N SER A 348 5.62 -2.24 -2.04
CA SER A 348 5.28 -0.83 -2.15
C SER A 348 5.54 -0.30 -3.55
N VAL A 349 4.67 0.60 -3.99
CA VAL A 349 4.84 1.37 -5.22
C VAL A 349 4.88 2.85 -4.88
N LEU A 350 5.87 3.57 -5.42
CA LEU A 350 5.93 5.02 -5.43
C LEU A 350 5.81 5.48 -6.88
N SER A 351 4.80 6.31 -7.16
CA SER A 351 4.61 6.98 -8.44
C SER A 351 3.78 8.24 -8.23
N ASN A 352 4.09 9.31 -8.97
CA ASN A 352 3.24 10.50 -8.93
C ASN A 352 2.07 10.37 -9.92
N ALA A 353 0.86 10.68 -9.48
CA ALA A 353 -0.32 10.73 -10.35
C ALA A 353 -0.16 11.79 -11.46
N ASP A 354 0.48 12.92 -11.14
CA ASP A 354 0.97 13.89 -12.13
C ASP A 354 2.37 13.48 -12.62
N LYS A 355 2.44 12.95 -13.84
CA LYS A 355 3.69 12.49 -14.47
C LYS A 355 4.71 13.60 -14.71
N THR A 356 4.31 14.87 -14.61
CA THR A 356 5.24 16.02 -14.73
C THR A 356 5.89 16.38 -13.41
N ALA A 357 5.28 15.99 -12.30
CA ALA A 357 5.77 16.18 -10.94
C ALA A 357 6.78 15.10 -10.54
N ASN A 358 7.57 15.39 -9.51
CA ASN A 358 8.53 14.43 -8.97
C ASN A 358 7.81 13.33 -8.20
N THR A 359 8.24 12.09 -8.41
CA THR A 359 7.89 10.96 -7.54
C THR A 359 8.79 10.93 -6.32
N LEU A 360 10.08 11.22 -6.52
CA LEU A 360 11.05 11.45 -5.45
C LEU A 360 11.79 12.77 -5.68
N ALA A 361 11.92 13.59 -4.65
CA ALA A 361 12.64 14.85 -4.72
C ALA A 361 13.46 15.17 -3.45
N LEU A 362 14.71 15.58 -3.64
CA LEU A 362 15.53 16.27 -2.64
C LEU A 362 15.88 17.67 -3.16
N ASP A 363 15.97 18.65 -2.25
CA ASP A 363 16.33 20.03 -2.56
C ASP A 363 17.72 20.44 -2.01
N LYS A 364 18.42 19.52 -1.34
CA LYS A 364 19.73 19.77 -0.74
C LYS A 364 20.84 18.91 -1.34
N ALA A 365 21.99 19.54 -1.58
CA ALA A 365 23.24 18.89 -1.93
C ALA A 365 23.75 17.99 -0.78
N GLU A 366 24.47 16.92 -1.11
CA GLU A 366 25.05 15.93 -0.17
C GLU A 366 24.02 15.16 0.69
N SER A 367 22.74 15.22 0.33
CA SER A 367 21.65 14.42 0.91
C SER A 367 21.34 13.19 0.06
N ASN A 368 20.90 12.10 0.67
CA ASN A 368 20.64 10.86 -0.06
C ASN A 368 19.25 10.32 0.26
N PHE A 369 18.64 9.67 -0.73
CA PHE A 369 17.60 8.68 -0.44
C PHE A 369 18.30 7.38 -0.10
N VAL A 370 18.02 6.82 1.08
CA VAL A 370 18.56 5.53 1.51
C VAL A 370 17.41 4.55 1.62
N ILE A 371 17.47 3.44 0.90
CA ILE A 371 16.41 2.43 0.84
C ILE A 371 16.85 1.21 1.64
N THR A 372 15.98 0.75 2.54
CA THR A 372 16.22 -0.42 3.40
C THR A 372 14.94 -1.26 3.52
N GLY A 373 15.05 -2.48 4.05
CA GLY A 373 13.93 -3.40 4.19
C GLY A 373 14.07 -4.68 3.37
N ASP A 374 13.05 -5.53 3.44
CA ASP A 374 13.03 -6.89 2.88
C ASP A 374 11.86 -7.14 1.91
N LYS A 375 11.08 -6.10 1.61
CA LYS A 375 9.93 -6.16 0.69
C LYS A 375 10.24 -5.42 -0.59
N ASN A 376 9.47 -5.70 -1.63
CA ASN A 376 9.76 -5.15 -2.95
C ASN A 376 9.36 -3.68 -3.04
N LEU A 377 10.15 -2.90 -3.78
CA LEU A 377 9.87 -1.50 -4.03
C LEU A 377 9.93 -1.19 -5.53
N THR A 378 8.83 -0.67 -6.06
CA THR A 378 8.79 -0.10 -7.41
C THR A 378 8.71 1.42 -7.32
N ILE A 379 9.61 2.12 -8.01
CA ILE A 379 9.62 3.57 -8.13
C ILE A 379 9.46 3.94 -9.60
N GLU A 380 8.40 4.68 -9.93
CA GLU A 380 8.09 5.08 -11.30
C GLU A 380 7.92 6.59 -11.42
N GLY A 381 8.58 7.18 -12.43
CA GLY A 381 8.39 8.58 -12.77
C GLY A 381 9.61 9.44 -12.51
N LYS A 382 9.39 10.76 -12.45
CA LYS A 382 10.49 11.73 -12.39
C LYS A 382 11.17 11.72 -11.01
N ILE A 383 12.49 11.59 -10.99
CA ILE A 383 13.29 11.70 -9.77
C ILE A 383 14.22 12.89 -9.89
N THR A 384 14.24 13.77 -8.89
CA THR A 384 15.15 14.91 -8.83
C THR A 384 15.99 14.85 -7.56
N VAL A 385 17.29 14.66 -7.71
CA VAL A 385 18.30 14.91 -6.68
C VAL A 385 19.21 16.04 -7.16
N VAL A 386 19.55 16.98 -6.28
CA VAL A 386 20.00 18.34 -6.68
C VAL A 386 21.31 18.36 -7.46
N ASP A 387 22.25 17.47 -7.16
CA ASP A 387 23.55 17.44 -7.83
C ASP A 387 24.19 16.05 -7.88
N GLY A 388 25.46 16.03 -8.32
CA GLY A 388 26.27 14.82 -8.46
C GLY A 388 26.76 14.20 -7.15
N THR A 389 26.53 14.81 -6.00
CA THR A 389 26.90 14.27 -4.68
C THR A 389 25.78 13.43 -4.07
N ASN A 390 24.54 13.69 -4.47
CA ASN A 390 23.38 12.94 -4.03
C ASN A 390 23.30 11.57 -4.73
N ARG A 391 22.74 10.58 -4.02
CA ARG A 391 22.44 9.25 -4.57
C ARG A 391 21.11 8.70 -4.09
N LEU A 392 20.54 7.81 -4.91
CA LEU A 392 19.59 6.80 -4.46
C LEU A 392 20.42 5.57 -4.08
N ASP A 393 20.39 5.22 -2.81
CA ASP A 393 21.27 4.21 -2.21
C ASP A 393 20.45 3.08 -1.61
N ALA A 394 20.42 1.93 -2.29
CA ALA A 394 19.75 0.73 -1.81
C ALA A 394 20.74 -0.33 -1.29
N THR A 395 22.00 0.02 -0.96
CA THR A 395 23.05 -0.94 -0.58
C THR A 395 22.60 -1.98 0.48
N ASP A 396 21.77 -1.54 1.44
CA ASP A 396 21.27 -2.39 2.53
C ASP A 396 19.90 -3.03 2.28
N PHE A 397 19.29 -2.76 1.14
CA PHE A 397 18.01 -3.29 0.74
C PHE A 397 18.11 -4.75 0.30
N THR A 398 17.20 -5.59 0.81
CA THR A 398 17.15 -7.03 0.50
C THR A 398 15.94 -7.42 -0.32
N GLY A 399 14.92 -6.55 -0.41
CA GLY A 399 13.85 -6.70 -1.39
C GLY A 399 14.33 -6.38 -2.81
N LYS A 400 13.51 -6.70 -3.81
CA LYS A 400 13.78 -6.31 -5.19
C LYS A 400 13.45 -4.84 -5.40
N LEU A 401 14.39 -4.08 -5.96
CA LEU A 401 14.21 -2.71 -6.43
C LEU A 401 13.88 -2.71 -7.93
N THR A 402 12.75 -2.08 -8.27
CA THR A 402 12.42 -1.75 -9.66
C THR A 402 12.37 -0.23 -9.82
N LEU A 403 13.28 0.32 -10.62
CA LEU A 403 13.41 1.76 -10.85
C LEU A 403 13.10 2.10 -12.32
N ASN A 404 11.96 2.74 -12.56
CA ASN A 404 11.53 3.18 -13.88
C ASN A 404 11.63 4.71 -13.97
N LEU A 405 12.76 5.23 -14.46
CA LEU A 405 12.98 6.67 -14.51
C LEU A 405 12.09 7.36 -15.56
N GLY A 406 11.36 8.36 -15.11
CA GLY A 406 10.60 9.27 -15.96
C GLY A 406 11.49 10.24 -16.71
N LYS A 407 10.91 10.91 -17.72
CA LYS A 407 11.56 11.96 -18.50
C LYS A 407 12.04 13.09 -17.56
N ASP A 408 13.16 13.71 -17.89
CA ASP A 408 13.73 14.86 -17.17
C ASP A 408 14.12 14.55 -15.71
N SER A 409 14.30 13.27 -15.37
CA SER A 409 14.90 12.87 -14.09
C SER A 409 16.34 13.39 -14.00
N ASN A 410 16.68 13.98 -12.86
CA ASN A 410 18.03 14.43 -12.54
C ASN A 410 18.58 13.58 -11.40
N ILE A 411 19.15 12.43 -11.74
CA ILE A 411 19.85 11.55 -10.81
C ILE A 411 21.20 11.17 -11.40
N LYS A 412 22.24 11.24 -10.58
CA LYS A 412 23.63 11.02 -11.01
C LYS A 412 24.26 9.77 -10.43
N GLN A 413 23.66 9.22 -9.38
CA GLN A 413 24.17 8.04 -8.69
C GLN A 413 23.00 7.15 -8.26
N ILE A 414 23.07 5.89 -8.67
CA ILE A 414 22.11 4.83 -8.36
C ILE A 414 22.91 3.66 -7.82
N VAL A 415 22.52 3.15 -6.65
CA VAL A 415 23.08 1.92 -6.07
C VAL A 415 21.92 0.97 -5.80
N GLY A 416 21.98 -0.22 -6.39
CA GLY A 416 21.05 -1.33 -6.16
C GLY A 416 21.25 -2.01 -4.80
N GLY A 417 20.38 -2.97 -4.53
CA GLY A 417 20.33 -3.76 -3.32
C GLY A 417 21.09 -5.07 -3.41
N LYS A 418 20.63 -6.05 -2.64
CA LYS A 418 21.24 -7.38 -2.58
C LYS A 418 20.50 -8.45 -3.42
N SER A 419 19.46 -8.03 -4.13
CA SER A 419 18.54 -8.88 -4.87
C SER A 419 18.55 -8.48 -6.35
N ASP A 420 17.97 -9.32 -7.22
CA ASP A 420 17.88 -9.07 -8.65
C ASP A 420 17.06 -7.81 -9.00
N ASP A 421 17.75 -6.69 -9.18
CA ASP A 421 17.14 -5.39 -9.39
C ASP A 421 16.91 -5.07 -10.88
N THR A 422 16.08 -4.08 -11.13
CA THR A 422 15.73 -3.67 -12.49
C THR A 422 15.74 -2.16 -12.62
N PHE A 423 16.55 -1.64 -13.54
CA PHE A 423 16.72 -0.22 -13.82
C PHE A 423 16.29 0.08 -15.27
N THR A 424 15.23 0.86 -15.45
CA THR A 424 14.72 1.27 -16.77
C THR A 424 14.93 2.76 -16.99
N LEU A 425 15.88 3.11 -17.86
CA LEU A 425 16.29 4.47 -18.19
C LEU A 425 16.04 4.75 -19.68
N THR A 426 14.76 4.70 -20.07
CA THR A 426 14.33 4.76 -21.48
C THR A 426 13.43 5.95 -21.80
N ALA A 427 13.06 6.76 -20.81
CA ALA A 427 12.11 7.86 -21.01
C ALA A 427 12.68 9.02 -21.84
N ALA A 428 14.01 9.12 -21.91
CA ALA A 428 14.73 9.96 -22.86
C ALA A 428 15.87 9.17 -23.50
N VAL A 429 16.28 9.58 -24.71
CA VAL A 429 17.53 9.08 -25.31
C VAL A 429 18.69 9.55 -24.41
N ASP A 430 19.66 8.67 -24.22
CA ASP A 430 20.89 8.95 -23.48
C ASP A 430 20.68 9.29 -22.00
N GLN A 431 19.56 8.85 -21.41
CA GLN A 431 19.24 9.13 -20.00
C GLN A 431 20.26 8.53 -19.01
N ILE A 432 20.97 7.47 -19.41
CA ILE A 432 22.06 6.86 -18.64
C ILE A 432 23.36 7.70 -18.65
N ASN A 433 23.49 8.69 -19.54
CA ASN A 433 24.71 9.48 -19.64
C ASN A 433 25.02 10.19 -18.32
N ASN A 434 26.28 10.05 -17.87
CA ASN A 434 26.78 10.62 -16.62
C ASN A 434 26.04 10.13 -15.36
N VAL A 435 25.36 8.98 -15.43
CA VAL A 435 24.86 8.28 -14.26
C VAL A 435 25.89 7.23 -13.85
N THR A 436 26.30 7.26 -12.58
CA THR A 436 27.03 6.16 -11.95
C THR A 436 26.00 5.17 -11.42
N LEU A 437 25.95 3.98 -12.00
CA LEU A 437 25.01 2.93 -11.63
C LEU A 437 25.80 1.70 -11.18
N ASN A 438 25.52 1.23 -9.97
CA ASN A 438 26.03 -0.02 -9.45
C ASN A 438 24.83 -0.91 -9.09
N GLY A 439 24.67 -2.06 -9.74
CA GLY A 439 23.58 -3.00 -9.43
C GLY A 439 23.76 -3.69 -8.08
N ASN A 440 25.02 -3.82 -7.63
CA ASN A 440 25.46 -4.40 -6.37
C ASN A 440 25.41 -5.94 -6.37
N ASP A 441 24.74 -6.60 -5.43
CA ASP A 441 24.64 -8.07 -5.44
C ASP A 441 23.32 -8.48 -6.11
N GLY A 442 23.32 -9.58 -6.84
CA GLY A 442 22.13 -10.07 -7.55
C GLY A 442 22.42 -10.29 -9.04
N ASN A 443 21.39 -10.61 -9.81
CA ASN A 443 21.42 -10.56 -11.26
C ASN A 443 20.63 -9.33 -11.72
N ASP A 444 21.33 -8.24 -11.94
CA ASP A 444 20.72 -6.95 -12.21
C ASP A 444 20.50 -6.72 -13.70
N THR A 445 19.40 -6.02 -14.00
CA THR A 445 19.03 -5.68 -15.37
C THR A 445 18.96 -4.18 -15.57
N LEU A 446 19.72 -3.68 -16.54
CA LEU A 446 19.66 -2.30 -17.01
C LEU A 446 19.03 -2.25 -18.42
N THR A 447 17.88 -1.58 -18.54
CA THR A 447 17.26 -1.27 -19.84
C THR A 447 17.50 0.19 -20.20
N VAL A 448 18.13 0.45 -21.34
CA VAL A 448 18.53 1.79 -21.77
C VAL A 448 18.10 2.11 -23.19
N LYS A 449 17.95 3.40 -23.47
CA LYS A 449 17.75 3.93 -24.82
C LYS A 449 18.90 4.87 -25.16
N VAL A 450 19.85 4.43 -25.98
CA VAL A 450 21.11 5.16 -26.27
C VAL A 450 21.20 5.49 -27.75
N GLY A 451 21.58 6.73 -28.08
CA GLY A 451 21.88 7.16 -29.44
C GLY A 451 23.36 6.97 -29.77
N ALA A 452 23.96 7.92 -30.50
CA ALA A 452 25.37 7.88 -30.90
C ALA A 452 26.35 8.31 -29.77
N THR A 453 26.06 7.94 -28.51
CA THR A 453 26.92 8.27 -27.36
C THR A 453 27.78 7.09 -26.94
N THR A 454 29.05 7.10 -27.36
CA THR A 454 30.01 6.01 -27.10
C THR A 454 30.26 5.71 -25.62
N ALA A 455 30.18 6.73 -24.76
CA ALA A 455 30.52 6.66 -23.35
C ALA A 455 29.33 6.33 -22.42
N ALA A 456 28.16 5.95 -22.97
CA ALA A 456 26.91 5.85 -22.22
C ALA A 456 26.98 4.88 -21.02
N LEU A 457 27.78 3.81 -21.11
CA LEU A 457 27.90 2.78 -20.07
C LEU A 457 29.11 2.97 -19.13
N ASN A 458 29.89 4.04 -19.28
CA ASN A 458 31.15 4.21 -18.54
C ASN A 458 31.00 4.30 -17.01
N GLY A 459 29.80 4.55 -16.51
CA GLY A 459 29.48 4.62 -15.09
C GLY A 459 28.74 3.39 -14.56
N VAL A 460 28.54 2.35 -15.39
CA VAL A 460 27.80 1.14 -15.04
C VAL A 460 28.77 0.08 -14.51
N THR A 461 28.41 -0.55 -13.40
CA THR A 461 29.17 -1.62 -12.71
C THR A 461 28.20 -2.61 -12.09
N ASN A 462 28.62 -3.87 -11.91
CA ASN A 462 27.82 -4.94 -11.29
C ASN A 462 26.40 -5.01 -11.87
N VAL A 463 26.30 -5.18 -13.18
CA VAL A 463 25.05 -5.40 -13.88
C VAL A 463 25.27 -6.56 -14.85
N GLU A 464 24.43 -7.56 -14.80
CA GLU A 464 24.61 -8.80 -15.55
C GLU A 464 23.91 -8.75 -16.91
N THR A 465 22.86 -7.93 -17.04
CA THR A 465 22.08 -7.81 -18.28
C THR A 465 21.87 -6.35 -18.68
N ILE A 466 22.26 -6.00 -19.90
CA ILE A 466 21.95 -4.72 -20.54
C ILE A 466 21.05 -4.96 -21.76
N ILE A 467 19.87 -4.33 -21.74
CA ILE A 467 18.90 -4.37 -22.84
C ILE A 467 18.85 -3.00 -23.50
N PHE A 468 19.16 -2.95 -24.78
CA PHE A 468 19.03 -1.75 -25.58
C PHE A 468 17.63 -1.65 -26.20
N LYS A 469 16.99 -0.50 -26.02
CA LYS A 469 15.77 -0.10 -26.72
C LYS A 469 16.10 0.85 -27.86
N GLU A 470 15.48 0.61 -29.00
CA GLU A 470 15.77 1.34 -30.24
C GLU A 470 15.58 2.87 -30.07
N ALA A 471 16.62 3.63 -30.45
CA ALA A 471 16.62 5.08 -30.52
C ALA A 471 16.40 5.58 -31.95
N ALA A 472 16.28 6.90 -32.13
CA ALA A 472 16.12 7.48 -33.47
C ALA A 472 17.43 7.47 -34.29
N ALA A 473 18.57 7.43 -33.61
CA ALA A 473 19.91 7.32 -34.19
C ALA A 473 20.47 5.92 -33.91
N ASP A 474 21.49 5.53 -34.70
CA ASP A 474 22.23 4.30 -34.46
C ASP A 474 22.94 4.35 -33.09
N THR A 475 23.13 3.19 -32.48
CA THR A 475 23.73 3.08 -31.15
C THR A 475 25.19 2.69 -31.28
N THR A 476 26.09 3.49 -30.71
CA THR A 476 27.53 3.17 -30.64
C THR A 476 27.96 3.15 -29.19
N ILE A 477 28.64 2.08 -28.78
CA ILE A 477 29.12 1.86 -27.41
C ILE A 477 30.60 1.47 -27.45
N VAL A 478 31.40 2.13 -26.61
CA VAL A 478 32.76 1.69 -26.29
C VAL A 478 32.80 1.41 -24.80
N THR A 479 33.08 0.17 -24.44
CA THR A 479 33.09 -0.29 -23.04
C THR A 479 34.39 0.13 -22.34
N LYS A 480 34.39 -0.02 -21.01
CA LYS A 480 35.60 0.01 -20.18
C LYS A 480 35.74 -1.32 -19.46
N ASP A 481 36.96 -1.68 -19.09
CA ASP A 481 37.31 -2.84 -18.27
C ASP A 481 36.62 -2.89 -16.89
N THR A 482 35.96 -1.80 -16.48
CA THR A 482 35.19 -1.75 -15.23
C THR A 482 33.74 -2.15 -15.41
N LEU A 483 33.27 -2.32 -16.64
CA LEU A 483 31.86 -2.62 -16.92
C LEU A 483 31.50 -4.04 -16.50
N VAL A 484 32.40 -5.00 -16.73
CA VAL A 484 32.19 -6.41 -16.40
C VAL A 484 33.12 -6.79 -15.25
N ALA A 485 32.58 -7.40 -14.20
CA ALA A 485 33.40 -7.88 -13.10
C ALA A 485 34.31 -9.04 -13.55
N SER A 486 35.44 -9.23 -12.87
CA SER A 486 36.39 -10.27 -13.24
C SER A 486 35.80 -11.67 -13.19
N GLY A 487 35.90 -12.39 -14.30
CA GLY A 487 35.33 -13.72 -14.48
C GLY A 487 33.81 -13.76 -14.65
N ALA A 488 33.13 -12.61 -14.64
CA ALA A 488 31.71 -12.52 -14.92
C ALA A 488 31.42 -12.44 -16.43
N THR A 489 30.16 -12.65 -16.79
CA THR A 489 29.67 -12.51 -18.17
C THR A 489 28.56 -11.48 -18.21
N LEU A 490 28.71 -10.45 -19.04
CA LEU A 490 27.67 -9.48 -19.32
C LEU A 490 26.83 -9.92 -20.52
N THR A 491 25.52 -10.02 -20.33
CA THR A 491 24.56 -10.19 -21.43
C THR A 491 24.19 -8.84 -22.02
N VAL A 492 24.38 -8.68 -23.32
CA VAL A 492 24.04 -7.49 -24.09
C VAL A 492 23.00 -7.86 -25.15
N ASP A 493 21.83 -7.24 -25.08
CA ASP A 493 20.70 -7.54 -25.96
C ASP A 493 20.20 -6.30 -26.71
N ALA A 494 20.43 -6.26 -28.02
CA ALA A 494 19.88 -5.28 -28.95
C ALA A 494 18.87 -5.91 -29.94
N SER A 495 18.35 -7.11 -29.65
CA SER A 495 17.40 -7.82 -30.52
C SER A 495 16.10 -7.04 -30.81
N SER A 496 15.80 -5.99 -30.03
CA SER A 496 14.67 -5.10 -30.28
C SER A 496 14.87 -4.12 -31.44
N PHE A 497 16.09 -4.02 -31.99
CA PHE A 497 16.39 -3.12 -33.10
C PHE A 497 15.91 -3.71 -34.42
N THR A 498 15.11 -2.92 -35.14
CA THR A 498 14.51 -3.27 -36.44
C THR A 498 14.93 -2.33 -37.55
N THR A 499 15.32 -1.08 -37.22
CA THR A 499 15.67 -0.03 -38.19
C THR A 499 17.00 0.66 -37.91
N LYS A 500 17.70 0.24 -36.85
CA LYS A 500 19.00 0.76 -36.40
C LYS A 500 19.97 -0.39 -36.23
N PHE A 501 21.26 -0.07 -36.25
CA PHE A 501 22.32 -1.02 -35.92
C PHE A 501 22.99 -0.67 -34.58
N LEU A 502 23.66 -1.67 -34.02
CA LEU A 502 24.54 -1.60 -32.87
C LEU A 502 25.99 -1.68 -33.33
N ASP A 503 26.80 -0.70 -32.95
CA ASP A 503 28.26 -0.76 -32.98
C ASP A 503 28.75 -0.88 -31.53
N PHE A 504 29.11 -2.09 -31.12
CA PHE A 504 29.55 -2.40 -29.76
C PHE A 504 31.03 -2.78 -29.75
N ASP A 505 31.83 -2.01 -29.02
CA ASP A 505 33.26 -2.22 -28.84
C ASP A 505 33.59 -2.67 -27.41
N GLY A 506 33.72 -3.99 -27.24
CA GLY A 506 34.14 -4.67 -26.02
C GLY A 506 35.66 -4.72 -25.80
N THR A 507 36.48 -4.22 -26.73
CA THR A 507 37.91 -4.57 -26.82
C THR A 507 38.77 -4.11 -25.64
N LEU A 508 38.24 -3.23 -24.79
CA LEU A 508 38.90 -2.76 -23.57
C LEU A 508 38.65 -3.66 -22.36
N GLU A 509 37.74 -4.63 -22.44
CA GLU A 509 37.47 -5.61 -21.39
C GLU A 509 38.50 -6.74 -21.42
N THR A 510 39.21 -6.95 -20.31
CA THR A 510 40.37 -7.83 -20.23
C THR A 510 40.12 -9.09 -19.40
N ASN A 511 39.08 -9.11 -18.57
CA ASN A 511 38.94 -10.09 -17.51
C ASN A 511 37.52 -10.62 -17.27
N GLY A 512 36.49 -9.94 -17.77
CA GLY A 512 35.14 -10.48 -17.97
C GLY A 512 34.90 -10.92 -19.42
N SER A 513 33.74 -11.54 -19.68
CA SER A 513 33.28 -11.90 -21.02
C SER A 513 31.91 -11.30 -21.35
N PHE A 514 31.52 -11.40 -22.62
CA PHE A 514 30.27 -10.90 -23.16
C PHE A 514 29.45 -11.99 -23.82
N LYS A 515 28.12 -11.85 -23.71
CA LYS A 515 27.15 -12.52 -24.57
C LYS A 515 26.36 -11.44 -25.30
N ILE A 516 26.71 -11.18 -26.55
CA ILE A 516 26.17 -10.06 -27.33
C ILE A 516 25.20 -10.58 -28.38
N THR A 517 24.01 -9.98 -28.43
CA THR A 517 23.02 -10.18 -29.49
C THR A 517 22.71 -8.85 -30.18
N GLY A 518 22.96 -8.79 -31.48
CA GLY A 518 22.62 -7.67 -32.34
C GLY A 518 21.14 -7.61 -32.72
N GLY A 519 20.80 -6.66 -33.58
CA GLY A 519 19.48 -6.38 -34.12
C GLY A 519 19.22 -7.04 -35.48
N ALA A 520 18.35 -6.40 -36.27
CA ALA A 520 17.93 -6.88 -37.59
C ALA A 520 18.76 -6.31 -38.76
N LEU A 521 19.63 -5.33 -38.51
CA LEU A 521 20.47 -4.68 -39.52
C LEU A 521 21.94 -5.04 -39.31
N ALA A 522 22.79 -4.65 -40.25
CA ALA A 522 24.22 -4.94 -40.22
C ALA A 522 24.91 -4.31 -38.99
N ASP A 523 25.19 -5.14 -37.99
CA ASP A 523 25.82 -4.73 -36.73
C ASP A 523 27.34 -4.91 -36.75
N VAL A 524 28.03 -4.20 -35.84
CA VAL A 524 29.46 -4.36 -35.59
C VAL A 524 29.65 -4.73 -34.13
N LEU A 525 30.00 -5.99 -33.87
CA LEU A 525 30.11 -6.52 -32.52
C LEU A 525 31.54 -6.98 -32.27
N LYS A 526 32.19 -6.38 -31.27
CA LYS A 526 33.52 -6.80 -30.81
C LYS A 526 33.45 -7.24 -29.36
N GLY A 527 33.94 -8.45 -29.10
CA GLY A 527 34.17 -8.96 -27.74
C GLY A 527 35.36 -8.29 -27.05
N GLY A 528 35.85 -8.94 -26.01
CA GLY A 528 37.01 -8.58 -25.18
C GLY A 528 38.09 -9.65 -25.23
N ALA A 529 38.83 -9.82 -24.13
CA ALA A 529 39.97 -10.74 -24.05
C ALA A 529 39.65 -12.13 -23.45
N LYS A 530 38.36 -12.42 -23.21
CA LYS A 530 37.88 -13.69 -22.66
C LYS A 530 36.87 -14.32 -23.61
N ASN A 531 36.46 -15.55 -23.28
CA ASN A 531 35.55 -16.35 -24.09
C ASN A 531 34.19 -15.67 -24.27
N ASP A 532 33.98 -15.07 -25.43
CA ASP A 532 32.79 -14.31 -25.76
C ASP A 532 31.81 -15.13 -26.61
N THR A 533 30.54 -14.72 -26.59
CA THR A 533 29.50 -15.28 -27.45
C THR A 533 28.84 -14.16 -28.24
N LEU A 534 28.98 -14.21 -29.56
CA LEU A 534 28.54 -13.14 -30.46
C LEU A 534 27.47 -13.68 -31.41
N THR A 535 26.29 -13.05 -31.39
CA THR A 535 25.18 -13.32 -32.30
C THR A 535 24.84 -12.05 -33.05
N GLY A 536 25.13 -12.01 -34.35
CA GLY A 536 24.86 -10.84 -35.20
C GLY A 536 23.36 -10.49 -35.29
N GLY A 537 22.52 -11.51 -35.47
CA GLY A 537 21.08 -11.30 -35.58
C GLY A 537 20.62 -11.43 -37.03
N GLY A 538 20.15 -10.35 -37.64
CA GLY A 538 19.86 -10.26 -39.08
C GLY A 538 20.71 -9.19 -39.74
N GLY A 539 20.85 -9.23 -41.06
CA GLY A 539 21.74 -8.33 -41.79
C GLY A 539 23.15 -8.91 -41.99
N LEU A 540 24.04 -8.08 -42.54
CA LEU A 540 25.44 -8.45 -42.84
C LEU A 540 26.35 -7.99 -41.71
N ASP A 541 26.46 -8.80 -40.67
CA ASP A 541 27.15 -8.41 -39.43
C ASP A 541 28.66 -8.57 -39.51
N GLN A 542 29.39 -7.76 -38.75
CA GLN A 542 30.82 -7.89 -38.51
C GLN A 542 31.07 -8.30 -37.05
N LEU A 543 31.64 -9.48 -36.86
CA LEU A 543 31.91 -10.06 -35.53
C LEU A 543 33.43 -10.17 -35.32
N THR A 544 33.90 -9.71 -34.17
CA THR A 544 35.31 -9.81 -33.74
C THR A 544 35.32 -10.43 -32.35
N GLY A 545 35.89 -11.61 -32.18
CA GLY A 545 35.90 -12.32 -30.90
C GLY A 545 36.83 -11.64 -29.89
N GLY A 546 38.05 -11.35 -30.33
CA GLY A 546 39.13 -10.82 -29.51
C GLY A 546 40.09 -11.92 -29.09
N GLY A 547 40.25 -12.12 -27.79
CA GLY A 547 41.08 -13.19 -27.25
C GLY A 547 40.25 -14.17 -26.44
N GLY A 548 40.73 -15.40 -26.29
CA GLY A 548 39.97 -16.45 -25.61
C GLY A 548 39.31 -17.39 -26.62
N ASN A 549 38.44 -18.25 -26.13
CA ASN A 549 37.75 -19.25 -26.94
C ASN A 549 36.35 -18.72 -27.28
N ASP A 550 36.21 -18.10 -28.43
CA ASP A 550 35.00 -17.37 -28.78
C ASP A 550 33.98 -18.22 -29.54
N GLN A 551 32.71 -17.92 -29.32
CA GLN A 551 31.57 -18.55 -29.99
C GLN A 551 30.89 -17.55 -30.93
N PHE A 552 31.02 -17.80 -32.23
CA PHE A 552 30.28 -17.05 -33.25
C PHE A 552 29.00 -17.80 -33.59
N VAL A 553 27.87 -17.32 -33.07
CA VAL A 553 26.57 -17.97 -33.21
C VAL A 553 25.96 -17.63 -34.55
N LEU A 554 25.83 -18.63 -35.41
CA LEU A 554 25.19 -18.55 -36.72
C LEU A 554 23.76 -19.05 -36.57
N ASN A 555 22.79 -18.15 -36.71
CA ASN A 555 21.37 -18.44 -36.43
C ASN A 555 20.40 -17.94 -37.52
N LYS A 556 20.89 -17.82 -38.77
CA LYS A 556 20.08 -17.46 -39.94
C LYS A 556 20.45 -18.32 -41.13
N ALA A 557 19.44 -18.93 -41.74
CA ALA A 557 19.52 -19.68 -43.00
C ALA A 557 18.96 -18.87 -44.18
N THR A 558 19.14 -17.55 -44.16
CA THR A 558 18.57 -16.64 -45.18
C THR A 558 19.70 -15.97 -45.95
N ASP A 559 19.66 -16.05 -47.29
CA ASP A 559 20.62 -15.35 -48.16
C ASP A 559 20.71 -13.86 -47.83
N GLY A 560 21.93 -13.33 -47.87
CA GLY A 560 22.22 -11.95 -47.50
C GLY A 560 22.29 -11.66 -45.99
N ASN A 561 22.25 -12.70 -45.14
CA ASN A 561 22.45 -12.59 -43.68
C ASN A 561 23.74 -13.30 -43.21
N GLY A 562 24.71 -13.48 -44.10
CA GLY A 562 25.99 -14.06 -43.73
C GLY A 562 26.80 -13.10 -42.86
N VAL A 563 27.48 -13.64 -41.84
CA VAL A 563 28.32 -12.82 -40.96
C VAL A 563 29.76 -12.78 -41.46
N THR A 564 30.46 -11.68 -41.21
CA THR A 564 31.91 -11.55 -41.42
C THR A 564 32.60 -11.65 -40.07
N ILE A 565 33.40 -12.69 -39.87
CA ILE A 565 34.22 -12.85 -38.66
C ILE A 565 35.65 -12.42 -38.98
N THR A 566 36.18 -11.49 -38.21
CA THR A 566 37.37 -10.72 -38.57
C THR A 566 38.68 -11.32 -38.05
N ASP A 567 38.63 -12.14 -37.00
CA ASP A 567 39.81 -12.57 -36.23
C ASP A 567 39.84 -14.05 -35.83
N PHE A 568 38.95 -14.89 -36.41
CA PHE A 568 38.83 -16.31 -36.07
C PHE A 568 40.17 -17.05 -36.01
N THR A 569 40.40 -17.73 -34.88
CA THR A 569 41.57 -18.55 -34.59
C THR A 569 41.21 -20.03 -34.53
N VAL A 570 41.99 -20.87 -35.21
CA VAL A 570 41.72 -22.33 -35.27
C VAL A 570 41.93 -23.02 -33.93
N ALA A 571 42.77 -22.46 -33.06
CA ALA A 571 43.10 -23.07 -31.77
C ALA A 571 42.00 -22.88 -30.72
N ASP A 572 41.32 -21.73 -30.75
CA ASP A 572 40.49 -21.28 -29.64
C ASP A 572 39.00 -21.16 -30.02
N ASP A 573 38.70 -20.73 -31.26
CA ASP A 573 37.35 -20.32 -31.65
C ASP A 573 36.49 -21.40 -32.30
N VAL A 574 35.18 -21.19 -32.20
CA VAL A 574 34.17 -22.08 -32.78
C VAL A 574 33.08 -21.32 -33.53
N PHE A 575 32.65 -21.91 -34.65
CA PHE A 575 31.37 -21.63 -35.27
C PHE A 575 30.28 -22.37 -34.51
N ALA A 576 29.40 -21.64 -33.83
CA ALA A 576 28.27 -22.18 -33.10
C ALA A 576 27.03 -22.18 -34.01
N LEU A 577 26.69 -23.35 -34.55
CA LEU A 577 25.61 -23.53 -35.53
C LEU A 577 24.29 -23.80 -34.80
N SER A 578 23.31 -22.90 -34.92
CA SER A 578 22.00 -23.08 -34.29
C SER A 578 21.19 -24.17 -34.99
N ASN A 579 20.84 -25.24 -34.28
CA ASN A 579 20.03 -26.30 -34.85
C ASN A 579 18.57 -25.88 -35.09
N ALA A 580 18.09 -24.84 -34.41
CA ALA A 580 16.78 -24.27 -34.63
C ALA A 580 16.72 -23.42 -35.92
N ALA A 581 17.86 -22.86 -36.34
CA ALA A 581 17.93 -22.02 -37.54
C ALA A 581 18.16 -22.81 -38.84
N PHE A 582 18.76 -24.00 -38.74
CA PHE A 582 19.22 -24.79 -39.89
C PHE A 582 18.50 -26.14 -39.96
N ASP A 583 17.58 -26.28 -40.91
CA ASP A 583 16.81 -27.51 -41.09
C ASP A 583 17.69 -28.74 -41.34
N GLY A 584 17.49 -29.77 -40.53
CA GLY A 584 18.27 -31.01 -40.59
C GLY A 584 19.69 -30.90 -40.06
N ALA A 585 20.05 -29.79 -39.41
CA ALA A 585 21.28 -29.72 -38.62
C ALA A 585 21.30 -30.81 -37.53
N PRO A 586 22.50 -31.22 -37.06
CA PRO A 586 22.59 -32.20 -35.98
C PRO A 586 21.92 -31.74 -34.70
N ALA A 587 21.71 -32.67 -33.76
CA ALA A 587 21.25 -32.33 -32.42
C ALA A 587 22.34 -31.58 -31.64
N VAL A 588 21.93 -30.72 -30.71
CA VAL A 588 22.83 -30.07 -29.75
C VAL A 588 23.68 -31.13 -29.03
N GLY A 589 24.99 -30.91 -28.96
CA GLY A 589 25.95 -31.84 -28.36
C GLY A 589 26.34 -33.05 -29.24
N ALA A 590 25.86 -33.13 -30.50
CA ALA A 590 26.30 -34.17 -31.42
C ALA A 590 27.80 -34.05 -31.72
N ALA A 591 28.50 -35.19 -31.70
CA ALA A 591 29.89 -35.24 -32.14
C ALA A 591 29.97 -35.01 -33.65
N LEU A 592 30.66 -33.94 -34.06
CA LEU A 592 30.84 -33.57 -35.45
C LEU A 592 32.11 -34.20 -36.03
N THR A 593 32.06 -34.52 -37.32
CA THR A 593 33.20 -35.04 -38.08
C THR A 593 33.52 -34.10 -39.22
N VAL A 594 34.77 -33.68 -39.35
CA VAL A 594 35.23 -32.90 -40.51
C VAL A 594 35.83 -33.84 -41.56
N SER A 595 35.43 -33.68 -42.82
CA SER A 595 35.95 -34.45 -43.96
C SER A 595 36.08 -33.58 -45.20
N ALA A 596 37.05 -33.92 -46.06
CA ALA A 596 37.02 -33.46 -47.45
C ALA A 596 35.81 -34.08 -48.18
N VAL A 597 35.42 -33.50 -49.31
CA VAL A 597 34.34 -34.01 -50.18
C VAL A 597 34.60 -35.45 -50.59
N ALA A 598 35.83 -35.73 -51.03
CA ALA A 598 36.25 -37.08 -51.36
C ALA A 598 36.37 -37.92 -50.08
N GLY A 599 35.48 -38.91 -49.93
CA GLY A 599 35.48 -39.82 -48.79
C GLY A 599 34.59 -39.39 -47.62
N ALA A 600 33.82 -38.31 -47.76
CA ALA A 600 32.84 -37.91 -46.76
C ALA A 600 31.78 -39.00 -46.53
N THR A 601 31.42 -39.21 -45.26
CA THR A 601 30.25 -40.01 -44.90
C THR A 601 28.99 -39.18 -45.10
N ASN A 602 27.94 -39.76 -45.68
CA ASN A 602 26.65 -39.08 -45.83
C ASN A 602 25.89 -39.05 -44.49
N SER A 603 26.19 -38.06 -43.64
CA SER A 603 25.61 -37.89 -42.31
C SER A 603 25.43 -36.42 -41.98
N ALA A 604 24.38 -36.07 -41.22
CA ALA A 604 24.17 -34.71 -40.72
C ALA A 604 25.33 -34.21 -39.85
N ASN A 605 25.99 -35.13 -39.13
CA ASN A 605 27.13 -34.82 -38.27
C ASN A 605 28.42 -34.53 -39.06
N THR A 606 28.41 -34.71 -40.38
CA THR A 606 29.57 -34.43 -41.22
C THR A 606 29.57 -32.95 -41.65
N ILE A 607 30.69 -32.28 -41.42
CA ILE A 607 30.98 -30.94 -41.93
C ILE A 607 32.02 -31.09 -43.04
N LEU A 608 31.71 -30.60 -44.24
CA LEU A 608 32.67 -30.64 -45.35
C LEU A 608 33.68 -29.50 -45.21
N VAL A 609 34.97 -29.80 -45.32
CA VAL A 609 36.04 -28.80 -45.35
C VAL A 609 36.93 -29.08 -46.56
N ASP A 610 36.74 -28.30 -47.63
CA ASP A 610 37.43 -28.51 -48.92
C ASP A 610 37.57 -27.19 -49.70
N THR A 611 38.09 -27.23 -50.93
CA THR A 611 38.09 -26.05 -51.82
C THR A 611 36.67 -25.72 -52.27
N PHE A 612 36.40 -24.45 -52.59
CA PHE A 612 35.10 -24.03 -53.10
C PHE A 612 34.70 -24.80 -54.37
N ALA A 613 35.67 -25.09 -55.24
CA ALA A 613 35.46 -25.87 -56.45
C ALA A 613 35.02 -27.31 -56.14
N ASN A 614 35.58 -27.94 -55.10
CA ASN A 614 35.21 -29.29 -54.70
C ASN A 614 33.84 -29.34 -54.03
N LEU A 615 33.51 -28.35 -53.19
CA LEU A 615 32.20 -28.26 -52.55
C LEU A 615 31.07 -28.12 -53.57
N THR A 616 31.25 -27.26 -54.57
CA THR A 616 30.19 -26.91 -55.53
C THR A 616 30.11 -27.83 -56.75
N ALA A 617 30.89 -28.91 -56.79
CA ALA A 617 30.94 -29.87 -57.90
C ALA A 617 29.69 -30.79 -58.00
N ASN A 618 28.51 -30.34 -57.56
CA ASN A 618 27.22 -31.04 -57.53
C ASN A 618 27.30 -32.41 -56.83
N GLN A 619 27.18 -32.36 -55.50
CA GLN A 619 27.48 -33.47 -54.61
C GLN A 619 26.31 -34.44 -54.47
N THR A 620 26.24 -35.46 -55.33
CA THR A 620 25.15 -36.47 -55.28
C THR A 620 25.24 -37.46 -54.11
N ALA A 621 26.39 -37.53 -53.43
CA ALA A 621 26.66 -38.52 -52.36
C ALA A 621 26.51 -37.97 -50.93
N THR A 622 26.22 -36.68 -50.75
CA THR A 622 26.23 -36.00 -49.42
C THR A 622 24.87 -35.43 -49.01
N GLY A 623 23.75 -35.98 -49.48
CA GLY A 623 22.41 -35.41 -49.25
C GLY A 623 21.93 -35.29 -47.78
N LEU A 624 22.64 -35.84 -46.80
CA LEU A 624 22.40 -35.64 -45.37
C LEU A 624 23.34 -34.61 -44.72
N VAL A 625 24.42 -34.21 -45.41
CA VAL A 625 25.32 -33.14 -44.95
C VAL A 625 24.59 -31.80 -45.06
N ARG A 626 24.81 -30.91 -44.09
CA ARG A 626 24.18 -29.57 -44.07
C ARG A 626 25.15 -28.41 -44.16
N PHE A 627 26.42 -28.63 -43.83
CA PHE A 627 27.39 -27.55 -43.72
C PHE A 627 28.68 -27.87 -44.49
N GLY A 628 29.20 -26.84 -45.16
CA GLY A 628 30.42 -26.93 -45.95
C GLY A 628 31.25 -25.66 -45.85
N TYR A 629 32.55 -25.79 -45.61
CA TYR A 629 33.49 -24.68 -45.50
C TYR A 629 34.54 -24.74 -46.60
N ALA A 630 34.58 -23.68 -47.41
CA ALA A 630 35.53 -23.48 -48.48
C ALA A 630 36.85 -22.93 -47.92
N LYS A 631 37.81 -23.82 -47.65
CA LYS A 631 39.09 -23.49 -46.99
C LYS A 631 40.01 -22.58 -47.79
N ASP A 632 39.78 -22.44 -49.09
CA ASP A 632 40.56 -21.60 -50.01
C ASP A 632 40.06 -20.15 -50.08
N ASN A 633 38.85 -19.86 -49.59
CA ASN A 633 38.29 -18.51 -49.57
C ASN A 633 37.59 -18.12 -48.26
N GLY A 634 37.59 -19.00 -47.25
CA GLY A 634 37.11 -18.70 -45.91
C GLY A 634 35.60 -18.67 -45.74
N LYS A 635 34.82 -19.21 -46.69
CA LYS A 635 33.36 -19.15 -46.67
C LYS A 635 32.73 -20.42 -46.10
N LEU A 636 31.82 -20.25 -45.14
CA LEU A 636 31.00 -21.31 -44.57
C LEU A 636 29.58 -21.23 -45.13
N PHE A 637 29.06 -22.37 -45.57
CA PHE A 637 27.78 -22.50 -46.21
C PHE A 637 26.86 -23.45 -45.45
N TYR A 638 25.58 -23.12 -45.45
CA TYR A 638 24.49 -24.04 -45.13
C TYR A 638 23.80 -24.47 -46.43
N ASP A 639 23.42 -25.73 -46.51
CA ASP A 639 22.66 -26.27 -47.63
C ASP A 639 21.65 -27.32 -47.16
N ALA A 640 20.38 -27.08 -47.44
CA ALA A 640 19.28 -27.89 -46.90
C ALA A 640 19.23 -29.29 -47.54
N ASP A 641 19.62 -29.42 -48.81
CA ASP A 641 19.60 -30.68 -49.55
C ASP A 641 20.97 -31.37 -49.65
N GLY A 642 22.04 -30.70 -49.19
CA GLY A 642 23.40 -31.23 -49.04
C GLY A 642 24.18 -31.44 -50.33
N ASN A 643 23.72 -30.91 -51.48
CA ASN A 643 24.40 -31.05 -52.77
C ASN A 643 25.33 -29.86 -53.12
N PHE A 644 25.27 -28.79 -52.33
CA PHE A 644 26.02 -27.54 -52.41
C PHE A 644 26.02 -26.89 -53.80
N SER A 645 24.91 -27.00 -54.53
CA SER A 645 24.73 -26.45 -55.88
C SER A 645 23.78 -25.24 -55.90
N ALA A 646 22.47 -25.47 -55.94
CA ALA A 646 21.44 -24.43 -55.92
C ALA A 646 20.75 -24.40 -54.55
N GLY A 647 20.50 -23.20 -54.01
CA GLY A 647 19.86 -23.05 -52.71
C GLY A 647 20.82 -23.06 -51.51
N THR A 648 22.13 -23.12 -51.78
CA THR A 648 23.18 -22.97 -50.77
C THR A 648 23.26 -21.53 -50.25
N VAL A 649 23.25 -21.38 -48.93
CA VAL A 649 23.27 -20.09 -48.23
C VAL A 649 24.65 -19.84 -47.64
N LEU A 650 25.22 -18.67 -47.93
CA LEU A 650 26.45 -18.21 -47.26
C LEU A 650 26.09 -17.74 -45.84
N ILE A 651 26.62 -18.42 -44.82
CA ILE A 651 26.31 -18.13 -43.41
C ILE A 651 27.44 -17.45 -42.66
N ALA A 652 28.71 -17.66 -43.07
CA ALA A 652 29.84 -16.92 -42.51
C ALA A 652 30.99 -16.76 -43.50
N THR A 653 31.78 -15.70 -43.32
CA THR A 653 33.05 -15.45 -44.01
C THR A 653 34.14 -15.17 -42.98
N THR A 654 35.32 -15.75 -43.17
CA THR A 654 36.54 -15.59 -42.35
C THR A 654 37.76 -15.46 -43.27
N ALA A 655 38.95 -15.31 -42.69
CA ALA A 655 40.18 -15.67 -43.39
C ALA A 655 40.14 -17.14 -43.86
N ALA A 656 40.93 -17.48 -44.88
CA ALA A 656 41.07 -18.85 -45.36
C ALA A 656 41.84 -19.71 -44.33
N LEU A 657 41.17 -20.69 -43.71
CA LEU A 657 41.70 -21.50 -42.60
C LEU A 657 41.62 -23.01 -42.88
N ASN A 658 42.42 -23.80 -42.17
CA ASN A 658 42.26 -25.26 -42.16
C ASN A 658 41.51 -25.66 -40.89
N LEU A 659 40.20 -25.72 -40.97
CA LEU A 659 39.33 -26.03 -39.83
C LEU A 659 39.27 -27.53 -39.54
N ASN A 660 39.06 -27.87 -38.28
CA ASN A 660 38.87 -29.24 -37.81
C ASN A 660 37.59 -29.34 -36.96
N ALA A 661 37.26 -30.52 -36.46
CA ALA A 661 36.01 -30.76 -35.73
C ALA A 661 35.86 -29.90 -34.46
N SER A 662 36.96 -29.48 -33.81
CA SER A 662 36.91 -28.61 -32.64
C SER A 662 36.39 -27.21 -32.93
N ASN A 663 36.42 -26.76 -34.19
CA ASN A 663 35.99 -25.42 -34.60
C ASN A 663 34.50 -25.31 -34.88
N PHE A 664 33.74 -26.38 -34.65
CA PHE A 664 32.31 -26.41 -34.89
C PHE A 664 31.59 -26.97 -33.67
N THR A 665 30.49 -26.33 -33.30
CA THR A 665 29.59 -26.84 -32.28
C THR A 665 28.15 -26.60 -32.71
N ILE A 666 27.22 -27.38 -32.16
CA ILE A 666 25.79 -27.21 -32.38
C ILE A 666 25.17 -26.61 -31.13
N VAL A 667 24.45 -25.49 -31.29
CA VAL A 667 23.74 -24.78 -30.22
C VAL A 667 22.23 -24.78 -30.48
N ALA A 668 21.45 -24.46 -29.45
CA ALA A 668 19.99 -24.42 -29.51
C ALA A 668 19.44 -23.24 -30.33
#